data_AF-A0A7J3WVF0-F1
#
_entry.id   AF-A0A7J3WVF0-F1
#
_cell.length_a   1.000
_cell.length_b   1.000
_cell.length_c   1.000
_cell.angle_alpha   90.00
_cell.angle_beta   90.00
_cell.angle_gamma   90.00
#
_symmetry.space_group_name_H-M   'P 1'
#
loop_
_entity.id
_entity.type
_entity.pdbx_description
1 polymer ?
#
loop_
_entity_poly.entity_id
_entity_poly.type
_entity_poly.pdbx_seq_one_letter_code
_entity_poly.pdbx_strand_id
1 'polypeptide(L)'
;MKWALAVAILLLMPLVPFSSGDIIVVDGGSIQDAIDRAENGDTIYVMEGLYEENIVVEKDVSIIGVGNVTMDGRGKTVAMMKSGTIKNMAFTNSSDAIVYAEHATIVNCHFYKGRYGVEANHSVIEGRVFHKCGGGALLHDGSIVINSTFFKCGLGVEVRGDGNLVYGCTAHTCGVGIYLENASHNSMERCSIYKNNNNQGDIFLLRSHHNVIEECTIGYGSFGVRTVESNHNIIISNTITGSRYGIKMEGCEGNEVRGCILEKNRFGITLENSKDICFNYNSILHARMYSIDVKHSSVDARYNWWGNILPRRMHILLSRVRIFPWLLRPAGMNTDAPMEGEQPMEKISDIVIHPYEYEVDVAGGDMDPMVNVKIKVELLRARSFGGMHEYNLSIKVDGRENESTLTGDILAPATFWQDVDDGKRYIPVEFAVDGEIKSIIYDVATGRWKGDDYLGDGDGYGHLKFGRAEIWFNIGYNDYDGDGLTYWEEVSVYHTRPDVNDRGKDYDGDGLPIEWEDKYGFDPFTADNCSVDYDGDGLNSMEEYYMEDMLSDPFARDIFIEADYMPGYRMKEESIEMLYDAFARHNITMHIEMDEEIPYMERVYYGDARNLYWDYFLHGDVNNPRHGIFHYLLLVSYGSSRRGGHVFVGFDNCDSVLLACEYINDWRLGEGRIVAYATLFMHELGHTLGIFEDTFGGVDNESCNAPWLKGWWKYANYRSCMNYRYAFQLLDYSDGSHGANDFNDWGNLKLDFFTDSYYYPSS
;
A
#
# COMPACT_ATOMS: atom_id res chain seq x y z
N MET A 1 -7.16 33.14 -21.94
CA MET A 1 -6.11 33.36 -22.97
C MET A 1 -5.59 34.81 -22.97
N LYS A 2 -4.82 35.20 -21.94
CA LYS A 2 -4.00 36.45 -21.89
C LYS A 2 -2.99 36.45 -20.72
N TRP A 3 -2.41 35.31 -20.34
CA TRP A 3 -1.35 35.24 -19.30
C TRP A 3 -0.40 34.03 -19.49
N ALA A 4 0.07 33.76 -20.71
CA ALA A 4 0.94 32.61 -20.99
C ALA A 4 2.20 32.97 -21.80
N LEU A 5 2.77 34.15 -21.59
CA LEU A 5 3.99 34.54 -22.31
C LEU A 5 4.95 35.34 -21.42
N ALA A 6 5.54 34.68 -20.43
CA ALA A 6 6.71 35.18 -19.72
C ALA A 6 7.45 34.08 -18.91
N VAL A 7 7.66 32.88 -19.46
CA VAL A 7 8.61 31.93 -18.86
C VAL A 7 9.39 31.24 -19.99
N ALA A 8 10.56 31.77 -20.28
CA ALA A 8 11.65 31.03 -20.92
C ALA A 8 12.94 31.82 -20.70
N ILE A 9 13.99 31.11 -20.31
CA ILE A 9 15.40 31.51 -20.11
C ILE A 9 15.76 31.79 -18.63
N LEU A 10 16.12 30.72 -17.93
CA LEU A 10 17.22 30.74 -16.96
C LEU A 10 17.74 29.30 -16.73
N LEU A 11 18.44 28.77 -17.75
CA LEU A 11 19.25 27.58 -17.65
C LEU A 11 20.63 27.89 -18.22
N LEU A 12 21.55 28.15 -17.30
CA LEU A 12 23.00 27.99 -17.41
C LEU A 12 23.54 28.33 -16.03
N MET A 13 24.07 27.36 -15.28
CA MET A 13 24.85 27.64 -14.07
C MET A 13 26.12 28.41 -14.49
N PRO A 14 26.30 29.68 -14.11
CA PRO A 14 27.64 30.20 -13.91
C PRO A 14 28.05 29.82 -12.47
N LEU A 15 29.35 29.69 -12.23
CA LEU A 15 29.86 29.95 -10.88
C LEU A 15 29.36 31.34 -10.49
N VAL A 16 28.38 31.45 -9.60
CA VAL A 16 27.84 32.74 -9.16
C VAL A 16 28.93 33.41 -8.34
N PRO A 17 29.56 34.50 -8.83
CA PRO A 17 30.50 35.22 -8.00
C PRO A 17 29.70 35.95 -6.92
N PHE A 18 29.83 35.50 -5.66
CA PHE A 18 29.16 36.13 -4.53
C PHE A 18 29.56 37.60 -4.42
N SER A 19 28.56 38.48 -4.30
CA SER A 19 28.74 39.90 -4.07
C SER A 19 28.80 40.20 -2.57
N SER A 20 29.37 41.36 -2.22
CA SER A 20 29.45 41.83 -0.82
C SER A 20 28.09 42.09 -0.16
N GLY A 21 26.96 41.95 -0.88
CA GLY A 21 25.60 42.13 -0.37
C GLY A 21 24.76 40.86 -0.31
N ASP A 22 25.32 39.70 -0.63
CA ASP A 22 24.56 38.45 -0.68
C ASP A 22 24.34 37.89 0.73
N ILE A 23 23.09 37.48 1.03
CA ILE A 23 22.77 36.82 2.30
C ILE A 23 23.05 35.33 2.15
N ILE A 24 24.00 34.80 2.92
CA ILE A 24 24.42 33.40 2.83
C ILE A 24 24.12 32.69 4.16
N VAL A 25 23.43 31.56 4.07
CA VAL A 25 23.17 30.64 5.19
C VAL A 25 24.03 29.40 4.97
N VAL A 26 24.89 29.09 5.94
CA VAL A 26 25.71 27.87 5.96
C VAL A 26 25.11 26.86 6.93
N ASP A 27 25.64 25.64 6.93
CA ASP A 27 25.24 24.60 7.89
C ASP A 27 25.33 25.10 9.34
N GLY A 28 24.31 24.77 10.15
CA GLY A 28 24.11 25.30 11.51
C GLY A 28 23.62 26.76 11.60
N GLY A 29 23.45 27.46 10.48
CA GLY A 29 22.77 28.76 10.41
C GLY A 29 21.25 28.62 10.30
N SER A 30 20.50 29.69 10.60
CA SER A 30 19.04 29.72 10.42
C SER A 30 18.65 30.51 9.17
N ILE A 31 17.79 29.92 8.33
CA ILE A 31 17.23 30.57 7.15
C ILE A 31 16.18 31.59 7.58
N GLN A 32 15.43 31.34 8.66
CA GLN A 32 14.49 32.33 9.18
C GLN A 32 15.19 33.63 9.57
N ASP A 33 16.31 33.55 10.27
CA ASP A 33 17.13 34.72 10.63
C ASP A 33 17.61 35.50 9.38
N ALA A 34 17.90 34.80 8.29
CA ALA A 34 18.26 35.41 7.02
C ALA A 34 17.07 36.11 6.35
N ILE A 35 15.89 35.48 6.35
CA ILE A 35 14.62 36.06 5.86
C ILE A 35 14.27 37.32 6.65
N ASP A 36 14.43 37.29 7.97
CA ASP A 36 14.10 38.41 8.86
C ASP A 36 14.98 39.64 8.57
N ARG A 37 16.25 39.42 8.22
CA ARG A 37 17.22 40.47 7.87
C ARG A 37 17.11 40.97 6.44
N ALA A 38 16.58 40.15 5.53
CA ALA A 38 16.43 40.47 4.12
C ALA A 38 15.38 41.57 3.88
N GLU A 39 15.59 42.38 2.86
CA GLU A 39 14.61 43.31 2.29
C GLU A 39 13.92 42.68 1.06
N ASN A 40 12.79 43.26 0.64
CA ASN A 40 12.12 42.79 -0.59
C ASN A 40 13.06 42.94 -1.80
N GLY A 41 13.17 41.88 -2.60
CA GLY A 41 14.06 41.76 -3.75
C GLY A 41 15.40 41.11 -3.44
N ASP A 42 15.74 40.89 -2.17
CA ASP A 42 16.99 40.25 -1.79
C ASP A 42 17.03 38.76 -2.17
N THR A 43 18.26 38.26 -2.34
CA THR A 43 18.52 36.84 -2.59
C THR A 43 19.26 36.24 -1.40
N ILE A 44 18.73 35.11 -0.91
CA ILE A 44 19.29 34.30 0.17
C ILE A 44 19.82 33.01 -0.44
N TYR A 45 21.12 32.76 -0.31
CA TYR A 45 21.76 31.52 -0.72
C TYR A 45 21.88 30.59 0.48
N VAL A 46 21.26 29.42 0.38
CA VAL A 46 21.36 28.36 1.40
C VAL A 46 22.34 27.32 0.89
N MET A 47 23.43 27.14 1.61
CA MET A 47 24.48 26.18 1.25
C MET A 47 24.05 24.75 1.62
N GLU A 48 24.75 23.76 1.06
CA GLU A 48 24.50 22.34 1.35
C GLU A 48 24.43 22.04 2.85
N GLY A 49 23.45 21.22 3.24
CA GLY A 49 23.17 20.91 4.64
C GLY A 49 21.77 20.35 4.88
N LEU A 50 21.58 19.80 6.07
CA LEU A 50 20.28 19.40 6.61
C LEU A 50 19.78 20.50 7.56
N TYR A 51 18.63 21.07 7.23
CA TYR A 51 18.02 22.16 7.98
C TYR A 51 16.74 21.65 8.65
N GLU A 52 16.84 21.35 9.93
CA GLU A 52 15.70 21.00 10.78
C GLU A 52 14.99 22.27 11.29
N GLU A 53 14.35 23.02 10.40
CA GLU A 53 13.61 24.23 10.76
C GLU A 53 12.33 24.41 9.95
N ASN A 54 11.41 25.21 10.49
CA ASN A 54 10.18 25.62 9.82
C ASN A 54 10.24 27.13 9.57
N ILE A 55 10.05 27.57 8.33
CA ILE A 55 10.22 28.97 7.92
C ILE A 55 8.91 29.63 7.50
N VAL A 56 8.81 30.95 7.72
CA VAL A 56 7.71 31.79 7.26
C VAL A 56 8.28 32.87 6.33
N VAL A 57 7.77 32.91 5.10
CA VAL A 57 8.22 33.82 4.04
C VAL A 57 7.09 34.79 3.69
N GLU A 58 7.09 35.97 4.33
CA GLU A 58 6.12 37.04 4.06
C GLU A 58 6.65 38.11 3.09
N LYS A 59 7.96 38.12 2.83
CA LYS A 59 8.65 39.10 1.98
C LYS A 59 8.87 38.53 0.58
N ASP A 60 8.98 39.42 -0.40
CA ASP A 60 9.29 39.05 -1.78
C ASP A 60 10.80 38.83 -1.93
N VAL A 61 11.31 37.72 -1.39
CA VAL A 61 12.72 37.33 -1.42
C VAL A 61 12.93 36.09 -2.29
N SER A 62 14.14 35.90 -2.81
CA SER A 62 14.53 34.69 -3.54
C SER A 62 15.45 33.81 -2.69
N ILE A 63 14.98 32.64 -2.27
CA ILE A 63 15.75 31.65 -1.50
C ILE A 63 16.23 30.56 -2.47
N ILE A 64 17.54 30.35 -2.55
CA ILE A 64 18.16 29.45 -3.53
C ILE A 64 19.09 28.48 -2.82
N GLY A 65 18.80 27.18 -2.94
CA GLY A 65 19.69 26.11 -2.50
C GLY A 65 20.92 25.99 -3.41
N VAL A 66 22.10 25.84 -2.79
CA VAL A 66 23.40 25.66 -3.44
C VAL A 66 24.01 24.35 -2.96
N GLY A 67 23.95 23.32 -3.80
CA GLY A 67 24.35 21.96 -3.45
C GLY A 67 23.17 21.11 -3.00
N ASN A 68 23.41 20.13 -2.14
CA ASN A 68 22.36 19.28 -1.58
C ASN A 68 21.80 19.92 -0.31
N VAL A 69 20.69 20.64 -0.45
CA VAL A 69 20.00 21.31 0.66
C VAL A 69 18.69 20.56 0.94
N THR A 70 18.56 20.04 2.15
CA THR A 70 17.34 19.36 2.61
C THR A 70 16.76 20.08 3.81
N MET A 71 15.48 20.41 3.73
CA MET A 71 14.71 20.98 4.82
C MET A 71 13.81 19.89 5.43
N ASP A 72 13.92 19.65 6.73
CA ASP A 72 13.12 18.66 7.45
C ASP A 72 12.12 19.35 8.38
N GLY A 73 10.83 19.04 8.20
CA GLY A 73 9.74 19.65 8.95
C GLY A 73 9.54 19.11 10.35
N ARG A 74 10.14 17.97 10.69
CA ARG A 74 9.96 17.23 11.95
C ARG A 74 8.48 17.04 12.31
N GLY A 75 7.70 16.66 11.30
CA GLY A 75 6.25 16.46 11.41
C GLY A 75 5.41 17.72 11.20
N LYS A 76 6.00 18.90 10.96
CA LYS A 76 5.29 20.16 10.72
C LYS A 76 5.52 20.69 9.30
N THR A 77 4.70 21.64 8.87
CA THR A 77 4.93 22.40 7.63
C THR A 77 6.32 23.03 7.62
N VAL A 78 7.10 22.75 6.58
CA VAL A 78 8.48 23.19 6.44
C VAL A 78 8.56 24.65 6.02
N ALA A 79 7.74 25.08 5.06
CA ALA A 79 7.70 26.47 4.62
C ALA A 79 6.27 26.99 4.45
N MET A 80 5.98 28.12 5.11
CA MET A 80 4.76 28.89 4.90
C MET A 80 5.08 30.13 4.06
N MET A 81 4.77 30.08 2.76
CA MET A 81 5.03 31.15 1.82
C MET A 81 3.77 31.99 1.57
N LYS A 82 3.85 33.29 1.84
CA LYS A 82 2.85 34.29 1.45
C LYS A 82 3.28 35.14 0.24
N SER A 83 4.55 35.03 -0.14
CA SER A 83 5.13 35.63 -1.35
C SER A 83 6.52 35.02 -1.59
N GLY A 84 7.27 35.59 -2.55
CA GLY A 84 8.65 35.25 -2.81
C GLY A 84 8.84 33.97 -3.63
N THR A 85 10.10 33.55 -3.74
CA THR A 85 10.50 32.42 -4.55
C THR A 85 11.45 31.48 -3.80
N ILE A 86 11.21 30.18 -3.87
CA ILE A 86 12.13 29.12 -3.39
C ILE A 86 12.62 28.31 -4.59
N LYS A 87 13.92 28.00 -4.63
CA LYS A 87 14.52 27.20 -5.70
C LYS A 87 15.56 26.17 -5.23
N ASN A 88 15.63 25.04 -5.93
CA ASN A 88 16.74 24.06 -5.85
C ASN A 88 16.97 23.44 -4.47
N MET A 89 15.90 23.06 -3.77
CA MET A 89 15.97 22.45 -2.43
C MET A 89 15.08 21.21 -2.34
N ALA A 90 15.40 20.32 -1.41
CA ALA A 90 14.55 19.20 -1.01
C ALA A 90 13.81 19.54 0.29
N PHE A 91 12.57 19.08 0.43
CA PHE A 91 11.74 19.28 1.60
C PHE A 91 11.05 17.98 2.00
N THR A 92 11.05 17.67 3.30
CA THR A 92 10.58 16.38 3.80
C THR A 92 9.92 16.45 5.18
N ASN A 93 9.26 15.35 5.54
CA ASN A 93 8.84 15.00 6.90
C ASN A 93 7.85 16.01 7.49
N SER A 94 6.63 16.01 6.94
CA SER A 94 5.54 16.89 7.38
C SER A 94 4.22 16.13 7.49
N SER A 95 3.59 16.18 8.66
CA SER A 95 2.23 15.67 8.84
C SER A 95 1.15 16.63 8.29
N ASP A 96 1.56 17.81 7.82
CA ASP A 96 0.75 18.76 7.06
C ASP A 96 1.27 18.87 5.62
N ALA A 97 0.92 19.94 4.91
CA ALA A 97 1.64 20.30 3.69
C ALA A 97 3.11 20.63 4.00
N ILE A 98 4.04 20.02 3.28
CA ILE A 98 5.48 20.32 3.39
C ILE A 98 5.71 21.80 3.09
N VAL A 99 5.09 22.33 2.03
CA VAL A 99 5.06 23.76 1.74
C VAL A 99 3.63 24.24 1.53
N TYR A 100 3.25 25.29 2.24
CA TYR A 100 2.06 26.09 1.96
C TYR A 100 2.46 27.29 1.10
N ALA A 101 1.87 27.43 -0.08
CA ALA A 101 2.20 28.45 -1.06
C ALA A 101 0.98 29.33 -1.39
N GLU A 102 1.03 30.59 -0.98
CA GLU A 102 0.05 31.61 -1.34
C GLU A 102 0.76 32.75 -2.08
N HIS A 103 0.37 33.02 -3.33
CA HIS A 103 1.05 34.00 -4.19
C HIS A 103 2.58 33.82 -4.30
N ALA A 104 3.05 32.57 -4.23
CA ALA A 104 4.47 32.22 -4.22
C ALA A 104 4.90 31.47 -5.48
N THR A 105 6.21 31.41 -5.70
CA THR A 105 6.81 30.64 -6.79
C THR A 105 7.79 29.60 -6.25
N ILE A 106 7.64 28.35 -6.66
CA ILE A 106 8.50 27.23 -6.28
C ILE A 106 9.10 26.66 -7.56
N VAL A 107 10.43 26.56 -7.63
CA VAL A 107 11.13 26.12 -8.85
C VAL A 107 12.16 25.04 -8.55
N ASN A 108 12.09 23.92 -9.27
CA ASN A 108 13.08 22.85 -9.23
C ASN A 108 13.32 22.29 -7.81
N CYS A 109 12.24 22.11 -7.04
CA CYS A 109 12.29 21.57 -5.69
C CYS A 109 11.80 20.11 -5.64
N HIS A 110 12.28 19.37 -4.65
CA HIS A 110 11.94 17.97 -4.41
C HIS A 110 11.14 17.85 -3.12
N PHE A 111 9.95 17.22 -3.17
CA PHE A 111 9.04 17.08 -2.03
C PHE A 111 8.79 15.60 -1.74
N TYR A 112 8.95 15.19 -0.49
CA TYR A 112 8.70 13.80 -0.10
C TYR A 112 8.33 13.59 1.36
N LYS A 113 7.69 12.46 1.69
CA LYS A 113 7.27 12.13 3.06
C LYS A 113 6.43 13.24 3.69
N GLY A 114 5.34 13.59 3.02
CA GLY A 114 4.39 14.61 3.50
C GLY A 114 2.94 14.21 3.33
N ARG A 115 2.06 14.66 4.22
CA ARG A 115 0.60 14.55 3.97
C ARG A 115 0.25 15.18 2.63
N TYR A 116 0.75 16.40 2.40
CA TYR A 116 0.78 17.03 1.09
C TYR A 116 2.20 17.50 0.76
N GLY A 117 2.65 17.35 -0.48
CA GLY A 117 3.93 17.92 -0.92
C GLY A 117 3.86 19.45 -0.98
N VAL A 118 2.95 19.99 -1.77
CA VAL A 118 2.68 21.44 -1.79
C VAL A 118 1.18 21.69 -1.77
N GLU A 119 0.73 22.56 -0.89
CA GLU A 119 -0.62 23.14 -0.93
C GLU A 119 -0.53 24.55 -1.52
N ALA A 120 -1.18 24.78 -2.66
CA ALA A 120 -1.02 25.99 -3.45
C ALA A 120 -2.33 26.76 -3.65
N ASN A 121 -2.24 28.08 -3.48
CA ASN A 121 -3.28 29.04 -3.79
C ASN A 121 -2.67 30.24 -4.53
N HIS A 122 -3.17 30.56 -5.72
CA HIS A 122 -2.66 31.58 -6.64
C HIS A 122 -1.13 31.53 -6.83
N SER A 123 -0.56 30.32 -6.85
CA SER A 123 0.89 30.10 -6.82
C SER A 123 1.37 29.31 -8.03
N VAL A 124 2.67 29.39 -8.31
CA VAL A 124 3.31 28.70 -9.43
C VAL A 124 4.30 27.66 -8.89
N ILE A 125 4.16 26.43 -9.37
CA ILE A 125 5.06 25.31 -9.10
C ILE A 125 5.66 24.86 -10.43
N GLU A 126 6.97 24.97 -10.58
CA GLU A 126 7.69 24.60 -11.80
C GLU A 126 8.84 23.62 -11.48
N GLY A 127 8.61 22.30 -11.66
CA GLY A 127 9.59 21.23 -11.35
C GLY A 127 9.88 21.03 -9.85
N ARG A 128 10.37 19.88 -9.35
CA ARG A 128 11.16 18.78 -9.97
C ARG A 128 10.51 17.41 -9.74
N VAL A 129 10.32 16.98 -8.50
CA VAL A 129 9.78 15.64 -8.16
C VAL A 129 8.94 15.71 -6.88
N PHE A 130 7.84 14.97 -6.86
CA PHE A 130 6.98 14.71 -5.70
C PHE A 130 6.87 13.19 -5.54
N HIS A 131 7.21 12.66 -4.36
CA HIS A 131 7.03 11.22 -4.10
C HIS A 131 6.87 10.88 -2.63
N LYS A 132 6.26 9.72 -2.34
CA LYS A 132 5.93 9.28 -0.98
C LYS A 132 5.12 10.33 -0.22
N CYS A 133 4.04 10.82 -0.84
CA CYS A 133 3.15 11.81 -0.25
C CYS A 133 1.68 11.39 -0.39
N GLY A 134 0.86 11.64 0.63
CA GLY A 134 -0.59 11.39 0.55
C GLY A 134 -1.24 12.14 -0.62
N GLY A 135 -0.88 13.41 -0.80
CA GLY A 135 -1.09 14.16 -2.04
C GLY A 135 0.19 14.87 -2.49
N GLY A 136 0.55 14.79 -3.77
CA GLY A 136 1.74 15.49 -4.29
C GLY A 136 1.54 17.01 -4.27
N ALA A 137 0.63 17.51 -5.11
CA ALA A 137 0.23 18.92 -5.11
C ALA A 137 -1.29 19.06 -4.88
N LEU A 138 -1.68 19.83 -3.86
CA LEU A 138 -3.06 20.22 -3.58
C LEU A 138 -3.29 21.65 -4.08
N LEU A 139 -4.20 21.83 -5.05
CA LEU A 139 -4.47 23.11 -5.69
C LEU A 139 -5.82 23.66 -5.26
N HIS A 140 -5.79 24.87 -4.70
CA HIS A 140 -6.97 25.70 -4.46
C HIS A 140 -7.26 26.54 -5.71
N ASP A 141 -7.30 27.86 -5.64
CA ASP A 141 -7.67 28.70 -6.78
C ASP A 141 -6.44 29.19 -7.55
N GLY A 142 -6.57 29.35 -8.87
CA GLY A 142 -5.64 30.11 -9.71
C GLY A 142 -4.19 29.66 -9.68
N SER A 143 -3.92 28.41 -9.32
CA SER A 143 -2.58 27.85 -9.19
C SER A 143 -2.12 27.14 -10.46
N ILE A 144 -0.81 27.10 -10.67
CA ILE A 144 -0.19 26.58 -11.88
C ILE A 144 0.87 25.55 -11.49
N VAL A 145 0.78 24.35 -12.07
CA VAL A 145 1.79 23.29 -11.94
C VAL A 145 2.33 22.96 -13.32
N ILE A 146 3.63 23.10 -13.50
CA ILE A 146 4.31 22.94 -14.79
C ILE A 146 5.46 21.96 -14.68
N ASN A 147 5.53 21.01 -15.63
CA ASN A 147 6.68 20.11 -15.84
C ASN A 147 7.14 19.37 -14.56
N SER A 148 6.20 19.00 -13.69
CA SER A 148 6.47 18.28 -12.44
C SER A 148 6.21 16.77 -12.62
N THR A 149 6.97 15.95 -11.90
CA THR A 149 6.78 14.49 -11.85
C THR A 149 6.25 14.07 -10.50
N PHE A 150 5.20 13.25 -10.49
CA PHE A 150 4.54 12.70 -9.31
C PHE A 150 4.59 11.17 -9.37
N PHE A 151 5.10 10.52 -8.33
CA PHE A 151 5.06 9.06 -8.24
C PHE A 151 5.02 8.58 -6.80
N LYS A 152 4.46 7.39 -6.55
CA LYS A 152 4.28 6.88 -5.17
C LYS A 152 3.56 7.92 -4.31
N CYS A 153 2.44 8.43 -4.82
CA CYS A 153 1.57 9.35 -4.08
C CYS A 153 0.15 8.81 -4.10
N GLY A 154 -0.62 9.02 -3.03
CA GLY A 154 -2.03 8.66 -2.96
C GLY A 154 -2.80 9.40 -4.05
N LEU A 155 -2.53 10.70 -4.18
CA LEU A 155 -2.87 11.51 -5.34
C LEU A 155 -1.63 12.22 -5.89
N GLY A 156 -1.40 12.17 -7.20
CA GLY A 156 -0.35 12.99 -7.82
C GLY A 156 -0.68 14.49 -7.72
N VAL A 157 -1.73 14.91 -8.42
CA VAL A 157 -2.28 16.28 -8.32
C VAL A 157 -3.73 16.22 -7.87
N GLU A 158 -4.03 16.89 -6.77
CA GLU A 158 -5.38 17.10 -6.24
C GLU A 158 -5.84 18.53 -6.50
N VAL A 159 -7.04 18.70 -7.02
CA VAL A 159 -7.61 20.03 -7.31
C VAL A 159 -8.95 20.17 -6.58
N ARG A 160 -9.04 21.20 -5.73
CA ARG A 160 -10.20 21.54 -4.91
C ARG A 160 -10.75 22.94 -5.18
N GLY A 161 -10.05 23.76 -5.98
CA GLY A 161 -10.51 25.08 -6.40
C GLY A 161 -10.57 25.26 -7.92
N ASP A 162 -10.73 26.50 -8.33
CA ASP A 162 -11.06 26.88 -9.71
C ASP A 162 -9.91 27.59 -10.44
N GLY A 163 -9.92 27.51 -11.77
CA GLY A 163 -9.02 28.30 -12.61
C GLY A 163 -7.55 27.88 -12.57
N ASN A 164 -7.28 26.62 -12.22
CA ASN A 164 -5.94 26.05 -12.17
C ASN A 164 -5.47 25.54 -13.53
N LEU A 165 -4.16 25.46 -13.70
CA LEU A 165 -3.49 24.86 -14.86
C LEU A 165 -2.49 23.80 -14.42
N VAL A 166 -2.67 22.57 -14.89
CA VAL A 166 -1.68 21.50 -14.80
C VAL A 166 -1.15 21.24 -16.20
N TYR A 167 0.13 21.56 -16.44
CA TYR A 167 0.72 21.58 -17.78
C TYR A 167 1.99 20.75 -17.85
N GLY A 168 2.09 19.84 -18.82
CA GLY A 168 3.32 19.09 -19.09
C GLY A 168 3.78 18.18 -17.94
N CYS A 169 2.89 17.86 -16.99
CA CYS A 169 3.22 17.07 -15.81
C CYS A 169 3.18 15.57 -16.11
N THR A 170 3.96 14.80 -15.36
CA THR A 170 3.95 13.34 -15.40
C THR A 170 3.45 12.78 -14.07
N ALA A 171 2.49 11.86 -14.09
CA ALA A 171 2.05 11.16 -12.88
C ALA A 171 1.94 9.66 -13.13
N HIS A 172 2.68 8.87 -12.36
CA HIS A 172 2.70 7.41 -12.48
C HIS A 172 2.90 6.71 -11.15
N THR A 173 2.46 5.46 -11.02
CA THR A 173 2.57 4.71 -9.75
C THR A 173 1.94 5.47 -8.58
N CYS A 174 0.93 6.31 -8.86
CA CYS A 174 0.09 6.94 -7.83
C CYS A 174 -1.17 6.10 -7.61
N GLY A 175 -1.94 6.41 -6.57
CA GLY A 175 -3.34 5.99 -6.49
C GLY A 175 -4.12 6.53 -7.68
N VAL A 176 -4.33 7.85 -7.70
CA VAL A 176 -4.83 8.58 -8.88
C VAL A 176 -3.80 9.61 -9.32
N GLY A 177 -3.54 9.68 -10.63
CA GLY A 177 -2.60 10.65 -11.19
C GLY A 177 -3.07 12.10 -11.00
N ILE A 178 -4.29 12.41 -11.48
CA ILE A 178 -4.94 13.72 -11.29
C ILE A 178 -6.39 13.53 -10.81
N TYR A 179 -6.73 14.13 -9.68
CA TYR A 179 -8.05 14.06 -9.06
C TYR A 179 -8.65 15.45 -8.86
N LEU A 180 -9.88 15.64 -9.33
CA LEU A 180 -10.65 16.87 -9.15
C LEU A 180 -11.89 16.53 -8.33
N GLU A 181 -12.13 17.30 -7.27
CA GLU A 181 -13.37 17.19 -6.51
C GLU A 181 -13.96 18.55 -6.19
N ASN A 182 -15.23 18.75 -6.60
CA ASN A 182 -15.94 20.02 -6.47
C ASN A 182 -15.17 21.20 -7.12
N ALA A 183 -14.42 20.94 -8.18
CA ALA A 183 -13.49 21.89 -8.81
C ALA A 183 -13.90 22.18 -10.27
N SER A 184 -13.93 23.46 -10.65
CA SER A 184 -14.43 23.90 -11.95
C SER A 184 -13.48 24.83 -12.70
N HIS A 185 -13.62 24.88 -14.03
CA HIS A 185 -12.83 25.78 -14.89
C HIS A 185 -11.31 25.54 -14.82
N ASN A 186 -10.89 24.32 -14.55
CA ASN A 186 -9.49 23.90 -14.52
C ASN A 186 -9.06 23.30 -15.87
N SER A 187 -7.76 23.38 -16.16
CA SER A 187 -7.17 22.83 -17.38
C SER A 187 -6.04 21.86 -17.06
N MET A 188 -6.10 20.67 -17.66
CA MET A 188 -5.04 19.67 -17.65
C MET A 188 -4.56 19.48 -19.09
N GLU A 189 -3.34 19.95 -19.37
CA GLU A 189 -2.83 20.09 -20.73
C GLU A 189 -1.48 19.39 -20.91
N ARG A 190 -1.35 18.58 -21.96
CA ARG A 190 -0.07 17.94 -22.36
C ARG A 190 0.58 17.10 -21.26
N CYS A 191 -0.21 16.51 -20.37
CA CYS A 191 0.30 15.66 -19.29
C CYS A 191 0.48 14.21 -19.75
N SER A 192 1.38 13.48 -19.09
CA SER A 192 1.57 12.04 -19.26
C SER A 192 1.18 11.30 -17.98
N ILE A 193 0.05 10.61 -17.99
CA ILE A 193 -0.54 10.00 -16.79
C ILE A 193 -0.70 8.50 -17.05
N TYR A 194 0.09 7.67 -16.36
CA TYR A 194 0.10 6.25 -16.68
C TYR A 194 0.48 5.33 -15.52
N LYS A 195 0.08 4.06 -15.59
CA LYS A 195 0.45 3.02 -14.60
C LYS A 195 0.14 3.43 -13.15
N ASN A 196 -0.98 4.12 -12.97
CA ASN A 196 -1.54 4.39 -11.65
C ASN A 196 -2.36 3.18 -11.19
N ASN A 197 -2.84 3.21 -9.93
CA ASN A 197 -3.47 2.06 -9.29
C ASN A 197 -4.57 1.42 -10.15
N ASN A 198 -4.51 0.09 -10.25
CA ASN A 198 -5.32 -0.70 -11.18
C ASN A 198 -6.83 -0.78 -10.81
N ASN A 199 -7.22 -0.33 -9.61
CA ASN A 199 -8.63 -0.28 -9.17
C ASN A 199 -9.18 1.16 -9.11
N GLN A 200 -8.33 2.16 -9.36
CA GLN A 200 -8.69 3.57 -9.40
C GLN A 200 -8.53 4.10 -10.83
N GLY A 201 -7.82 5.20 -11.07
CA GLY A 201 -7.72 5.75 -12.41
C GLY A 201 -6.58 6.73 -12.60
N ASP A 202 -6.40 7.15 -13.84
CA ASP A 202 -5.39 8.11 -14.22
C ASP A 202 -5.89 9.54 -13.95
N ILE A 203 -7.05 9.89 -14.52
CA ILE A 203 -7.73 11.17 -14.25
C ILE A 203 -9.15 10.91 -13.75
N PHE A 204 -9.49 11.46 -12.58
CA PHE A 204 -10.82 11.31 -11.97
C PHE A 204 -11.44 12.66 -11.58
N LEU A 205 -12.61 12.96 -12.15
CA LEU A 205 -13.45 14.10 -11.82
C LEU A 205 -14.67 13.66 -11.01
N LEU A 206 -14.85 14.23 -9.82
CA LEU A 206 -16.04 14.07 -8.98
C LEU A 206 -16.71 15.43 -8.78
N ARG A 207 -17.99 15.55 -9.16
CA ARG A 207 -18.79 16.79 -9.04
C ARG A 207 -18.05 18.04 -9.55
N SER A 208 -17.31 17.89 -10.64
CA SER A 208 -16.37 18.89 -11.15
C SER A 208 -16.79 19.30 -12.56
N HIS A 209 -16.95 20.61 -12.79
CA HIS A 209 -17.66 21.13 -13.96
C HIS A 209 -16.79 22.03 -14.84
N HIS A 210 -17.09 22.11 -16.14
CA HIS A 210 -16.44 23.07 -17.03
C HIS A 210 -14.90 22.97 -17.09
N ASN A 211 -14.35 21.79 -16.83
CA ASN A 211 -12.91 21.53 -16.91
C ASN A 211 -12.50 21.07 -18.31
N VAL A 212 -11.22 21.23 -18.63
CA VAL A 212 -10.61 20.84 -19.90
C VAL A 212 -9.51 19.81 -19.66
N ILE A 213 -9.53 18.71 -20.41
CA ILE A 213 -8.44 17.74 -20.52
C ILE A 213 -8.02 17.73 -21.98
N GLU A 214 -6.81 18.19 -22.28
CA GLU A 214 -6.36 18.41 -23.66
C GLU A 214 -4.94 17.92 -23.93
N GLU A 215 -4.74 17.25 -25.07
CA GLU A 215 -3.43 16.82 -25.57
C GLU A 215 -2.64 15.92 -24.60
N CYS A 216 -3.31 15.22 -23.68
CA CYS A 216 -2.68 14.32 -22.72
C CYS A 216 -2.47 12.91 -23.30
N THR A 217 -1.44 12.23 -22.79
CA THR A 217 -1.21 10.79 -22.98
C THR A 217 -1.58 10.08 -21.68
N ILE A 218 -2.56 9.18 -21.76
CA ILE A 218 -3.19 8.54 -20.61
C ILE A 218 -3.18 7.02 -20.84
N GLY A 219 -2.87 6.20 -19.84
CA GLY A 219 -3.00 4.76 -20.06
C GLY A 219 -2.49 3.85 -18.97
N TYR A 220 -2.78 2.56 -19.13
CA TYR A 220 -2.43 1.53 -18.15
C TYR A 220 -2.99 1.85 -16.76
N GLY A 221 -4.30 2.04 -16.67
CA GLY A 221 -5.04 2.23 -15.43
C GLY A 221 -6.44 1.62 -15.50
N SER A 222 -7.16 1.50 -14.37
CA SER A 222 -8.57 1.01 -14.42
C SER A 222 -9.45 1.95 -15.22
N PHE A 223 -9.38 3.24 -14.93
CA PHE A 223 -10.06 4.28 -15.68
C PHE A 223 -9.03 5.26 -16.23
N GLY A 224 -8.94 5.41 -17.56
CA GLY A 224 -8.14 6.48 -18.16
C GLY A 224 -8.71 7.84 -17.78
N VAL A 225 -9.98 8.07 -18.09
CA VAL A 225 -10.73 9.22 -17.56
C VAL A 225 -12.04 8.75 -16.94
N ARG A 226 -12.22 8.98 -15.64
CA ARG A 226 -13.48 8.75 -14.93
C ARG A 226 -14.13 10.07 -14.57
N THR A 227 -15.43 10.21 -14.84
CA THR A 227 -16.21 11.39 -14.46
C THR A 227 -17.48 10.95 -13.74
N VAL A 228 -17.70 11.43 -12.53
CA VAL A 228 -18.89 11.15 -11.73
C VAL A 228 -19.57 12.48 -11.41
N GLU A 229 -20.85 12.61 -11.77
CA GLU A 229 -21.67 13.81 -11.51
C GLU A 229 -21.02 15.12 -12.01
N SER A 230 -20.24 15.01 -13.09
CA SER A 230 -19.33 16.05 -13.58
C SER A 230 -19.76 16.50 -14.97
N ASN A 231 -20.20 17.75 -15.07
CA ASN A 231 -20.97 18.26 -16.22
C ASN A 231 -20.19 19.31 -17.03
N HIS A 232 -20.53 19.41 -18.32
CA HIS A 232 -19.98 20.40 -19.25
C HIS A 232 -18.45 20.44 -19.33
N ASN A 233 -17.79 19.29 -19.10
CA ASN A 233 -16.35 19.13 -19.27
C ASN A 233 -15.99 18.84 -20.73
N ILE A 234 -14.78 19.21 -21.13
CA ILE A 234 -14.25 19.04 -22.48
C ILE A 234 -13.03 18.11 -22.42
N ILE A 235 -13.09 16.99 -23.16
CA ILE A 235 -11.99 16.04 -23.32
C ILE A 235 -11.60 16.06 -24.80
N ILE A 236 -10.45 16.64 -25.13
CA ILE A 236 -10.08 16.89 -26.54
C ILE A 236 -8.66 16.46 -26.88
N SER A 237 -8.47 15.84 -28.04
CA SER A 237 -7.14 15.51 -28.59
C SER A 237 -6.27 14.63 -27.67
N ASN A 238 -6.87 13.82 -26.80
CA ASN A 238 -6.14 12.94 -25.88
C ASN A 238 -5.88 11.56 -26.50
N THR A 239 -4.77 10.93 -26.11
CA THR A 239 -4.48 9.52 -26.41
C THR A 239 -4.66 8.69 -25.15
N ILE A 240 -5.60 7.74 -25.16
CA ILE A 240 -5.93 6.88 -24.01
C ILE A 240 -5.70 5.42 -24.38
N THR A 241 -4.74 4.75 -23.74
CA THR A 241 -4.27 3.43 -24.17
C THR A 241 -4.23 2.39 -23.07
N GLY A 242 -4.71 1.18 -23.37
CA GLY A 242 -4.47 0.00 -22.52
C GLY A 242 -5.21 -0.02 -21.18
N SER A 243 -6.15 0.89 -20.93
CA SER A 243 -6.95 0.95 -19.70
C SER A 243 -8.14 -0.02 -19.72
N ARG A 244 -8.64 -0.42 -18.55
CA ARG A 244 -9.89 -1.22 -18.45
C ARG A 244 -11.05 -0.40 -19.05
N TYR A 245 -11.21 0.84 -18.63
CA TYR A 245 -12.10 1.82 -19.24
C TYR A 245 -11.28 2.96 -19.81
N GLY A 246 -11.40 3.24 -21.11
CA GLY A 246 -10.78 4.42 -21.71
C GLY A 246 -11.40 5.69 -21.13
N ILE A 247 -12.71 5.86 -21.32
CA ILE A 247 -13.49 6.95 -20.71
C ILE A 247 -14.75 6.36 -20.06
N LYS A 248 -15.00 6.67 -18.80
CA LYS A 248 -16.22 6.29 -18.07
C LYS A 248 -16.93 7.51 -17.50
N MET A 249 -18.21 7.68 -17.81
CA MET A 249 -19.06 8.75 -17.28
C MET A 249 -20.28 8.21 -16.54
N GLU A 250 -20.51 8.71 -15.34
CA GLU A 250 -21.56 8.27 -14.43
C GLU A 250 -22.37 9.49 -13.97
N GLY A 251 -23.66 9.56 -14.30
CA GLY A 251 -24.53 10.67 -13.87
C GLY A 251 -24.15 12.05 -14.44
N CYS A 252 -23.54 12.10 -15.62
CA CYS A 252 -23.02 13.33 -16.21
C CYS A 252 -23.96 13.95 -17.25
N GLU A 253 -23.86 15.26 -17.47
CA GLU A 253 -24.63 16.01 -18.46
C GLU A 253 -23.73 16.91 -19.32
N GLY A 254 -23.98 16.89 -20.63
CA GLY A 254 -23.45 17.91 -21.55
C GLY A 254 -21.92 17.91 -21.72
N ASN A 255 -21.23 16.81 -21.41
CA ASN A 255 -19.78 16.68 -21.65
C ASN A 255 -19.49 16.50 -23.15
N GLU A 256 -18.35 17.03 -23.58
CA GLU A 256 -17.86 16.92 -24.96
C GLU A 256 -16.56 16.13 -25.02
N VAL A 257 -16.49 15.15 -25.92
CA VAL A 257 -15.29 14.35 -26.20
C VAL A 257 -15.01 14.38 -27.70
N ARG A 258 -13.87 14.95 -28.10
CA ARG A 258 -13.55 15.13 -29.53
C ARG A 258 -12.09 14.90 -29.87
N GLY A 259 -11.81 14.34 -31.05
CA GLY A 259 -10.45 14.21 -31.56
C GLY A 259 -9.55 13.25 -30.77
N CYS A 260 -10.10 12.45 -29.84
CA CYS A 260 -9.32 11.54 -29.02
C CYS A 260 -9.01 10.22 -29.75
N ILE A 261 -7.87 9.61 -29.41
CA ILE A 261 -7.49 8.26 -29.83
C ILE A 261 -7.62 7.34 -28.61
N LEU A 262 -8.50 6.34 -28.69
CA LEU A 262 -8.72 5.36 -27.63
C LEU A 262 -8.27 3.99 -28.12
N GLU A 263 -7.11 3.52 -27.70
CA GLU A 263 -6.48 2.30 -28.22
C GLU A 263 -6.37 1.17 -27.19
N LYS A 264 -6.69 -0.07 -27.59
CA LYS A 264 -6.48 -1.31 -26.82
C LYS A 264 -7.16 -1.35 -25.45
N ASN A 265 -8.01 -0.38 -25.14
CA ASN A 265 -8.82 -0.34 -23.92
C ASN A 265 -9.83 -1.51 -23.90
N ARG A 266 -10.20 -2.03 -22.73
CA ARG A 266 -11.23 -3.08 -22.65
C ARG A 266 -12.60 -2.51 -23.05
N PHE A 267 -12.94 -1.35 -22.50
CA PHE A 267 -14.08 -0.54 -22.90
C PHE A 267 -13.58 0.80 -23.48
N GLY A 268 -14.04 1.17 -24.68
CA GLY A 268 -13.68 2.45 -25.30
C GLY A 268 -14.28 3.62 -24.52
N ILE A 269 -15.60 3.82 -24.66
CA ILE A 269 -16.37 4.75 -23.83
C ILE A 269 -17.55 4.05 -23.18
N THR A 270 -17.74 4.29 -21.89
CA THR A 270 -18.85 3.79 -21.07
C THR A 270 -19.65 4.96 -20.49
N LEU A 271 -20.97 4.95 -20.70
CA LEU A 271 -21.89 5.96 -20.18
C LEU A 271 -22.99 5.31 -19.35
N GLU A 272 -23.17 5.79 -18.12
CA GLU A 272 -24.23 5.34 -17.22
C GLU A 272 -25.02 6.53 -16.70
N ASN A 273 -26.35 6.48 -16.84
CA ASN A 273 -27.28 7.54 -16.39
C ASN A 273 -26.90 8.96 -16.83
N SER A 274 -26.27 9.10 -18.01
CA SER A 274 -25.70 10.36 -18.49
C SER A 274 -26.52 10.94 -19.65
N LYS A 275 -26.59 12.27 -19.75
CA LYS A 275 -27.46 12.97 -20.69
C LYS A 275 -26.69 13.92 -21.60
N ASP A 276 -27.12 13.95 -22.85
CA ASP A 276 -26.74 14.92 -23.87
C ASP A 276 -25.22 15.03 -24.05
N ILE A 277 -24.57 13.86 -23.99
CA ILE A 277 -23.13 13.71 -24.22
C ILE A 277 -22.83 13.87 -25.72
N CYS A 278 -21.79 14.63 -26.05
CA CYS A 278 -21.27 14.73 -27.41
C CYS A 278 -19.96 13.96 -27.52
N PHE A 279 -19.93 12.88 -28.29
CA PHE A 279 -18.74 12.07 -28.51
C PHE A 279 -18.50 12.01 -30.02
N ASN A 280 -17.67 12.88 -30.59
CA ASN A 280 -17.54 13.02 -32.05
C ASN A 280 -16.09 13.11 -32.51
N TYR A 281 -15.78 12.65 -33.72
CA TYR A 281 -14.44 12.75 -34.31
C TYR A 281 -13.35 12.01 -33.52
N ASN A 282 -13.71 10.95 -32.79
CA ASN A 282 -12.78 10.11 -32.04
C ASN A 282 -12.44 8.84 -32.83
N SER A 283 -11.26 8.28 -32.53
CA SER A 283 -10.75 7.03 -33.11
C SER A 283 -10.65 5.95 -32.04
N ILE A 284 -11.54 4.96 -32.08
CA ILE A 284 -11.48 3.79 -31.19
C ILE A 284 -10.77 2.67 -31.94
N LEU A 285 -9.65 2.21 -31.39
CA LEU A 285 -8.78 1.22 -32.00
C LEU A 285 -8.67 0.00 -31.10
N HIS A 286 -8.92 -1.19 -31.66
CA HIS A 286 -8.64 -2.45 -30.98
C HIS A 286 -9.32 -2.63 -29.59
N ALA A 287 -10.49 -2.00 -29.34
CA ALA A 287 -11.21 -2.12 -28.07
C ALA A 287 -11.58 -3.57 -27.75
N ARG A 288 -11.16 -4.14 -26.61
CA ARG A 288 -11.18 -5.60 -26.38
C ARG A 288 -12.59 -6.17 -26.16
N MET A 289 -13.47 -5.45 -25.46
CA MET A 289 -14.84 -5.89 -25.15
C MET A 289 -15.89 -5.05 -25.86
N TYR A 290 -16.02 -3.76 -25.52
CA TYR A 290 -16.96 -2.84 -26.18
C TYR A 290 -16.27 -1.57 -26.66
N SER A 291 -16.57 -1.15 -27.90
CA SER A 291 -16.16 0.15 -28.42
C SER A 291 -17.00 1.27 -27.79
N ILE A 292 -18.29 0.99 -27.58
CA ILE A 292 -19.23 1.84 -26.84
C ILE A 292 -20.11 0.97 -25.94
N ASP A 293 -20.26 1.37 -24.68
CA ASP A 293 -21.20 0.81 -23.71
C ASP A 293 -22.09 1.94 -23.17
N VAL A 294 -23.39 1.90 -23.43
CA VAL A 294 -24.33 2.98 -23.06
C VAL A 294 -25.52 2.40 -22.32
N LYS A 295 -25.72 2.83 -21.07
CA LYS A 295 -26.82 2.38 -20.21
C LYS A 295 -27.62 3.58 -19.70
N HIS A 296 -28.93 3.57 -19.94
CA HIS A 296 -29.86 4.63 -19.49
C HIS A 296 -29.40 6.06 -19.84
N SER A 297 -28.78 6.26 -21.00
CA SER A 297 -28.09 7.50 -21.35
C SER A 297 -28.48 8.05 -22.73
N SER A 298 -28.17 9.33 -23.00
CA SER A 298 -28.26 9.96 -24.34
C SER A 298 -26.91 10.46 -24.83
N VAL A 299 -26.55 10.11 -26.07
CA VAL A 299 -25.27 10.50 -26.68
C VAL A 299 -25.39 10.74 -28.19
N ASP A 300 -24.78 11.82 -28.66
CA ASP A 300 -24.46 12.04 -30.08
C ASP A 300 -23.07 11.49 -30.38
N ALA A 301 -23.03 10.27 -30.90
CA ALA A 301 -21.83 9.49 -31.20
C ALA A 301 -21.51 9.44 -32.71
N ARG A 302 -21.95 10.44 -33.48
CA ARG A 302 -21.68 10.53 -34.93
C ARG A 302 -20.23 10.92 -35.20
N TYR A 303 -19.78 10.62 -36.40
CA TYR A 303 -18.46 10.97 -36.93
C TYR A 303 -17.30 10.37 -36.12
N ASN A 304 -17.46 9.20 -35.53
CA ASN A 304 -16.35 8.44 -34.93
C ASN A 304 -15.90 7.28 -35.81
N TRP A 305 -14.65 6.85 -35.63
CA TRP A 305 -14.15 5.57 -36.12
C TRP A 305 -14.26 4.51 -35.03
N TRP A 306 -14.96 3.41 -35.31
CA TRP A 306 -15.30 2.36 -34.34
C TRP A 306 -14.46 1.08 -34.51
N GLY A 307 -13.19 1.24 -34.90
CA GLY A 307 -12.24 0.15 -35.09
C GLY A 307 -12.46 -0.69 -36.35
N ASN A 308 -13.52 -0.45 -37.12
CA ASN A 308 -13.84 -1.17 -38.34
C ASN A 308 -14.75 -0.34 -39.26
N ILE A 309 -14.80 -0.68 -40.56
CA ILE A 309 -15.64 -0.02 -41.58
C ILE A 309 -17.12 -0.10 -41.19
N LEU A 310 -17.54 -1.23 -40.61
CA LEU A 310 -18.85 -1.38 -39.99
C LEU A 310 -18.66 -1.40 -38.47
N PRO A 311 -19.33 -0.51 -37.70
CA PRO A 311 -19.18 -0.48 -36.25
C PRO A 311 -19.49 -1.83 -35.61
N ARG A 312 -18.66 -2.24 -34.65
CA ARG A 312 -18.78 -3.52 -33.91
C ARG A 312 -18.55 -3.30 -32.43
N ARG A 313 -18.96 -4.30 -31.62
CA ARG A 313 -18.79 -4.32 -30.16
C ARG A 313 -19.54 -3.16 -29.48
N MET A 314 -20.81 -3.00 -29.83
CA MET A 314 -21.68 -1.98 -29.22
C MET A 314 -22.62 -2.63 -28.22
N HIS A 315 -22.69 -2.08 -27.02
CA HIS A 315 -23.68 -2.44 -26.01
C HIS A 315 -24.53 -1.20 -25.71
N ILE A 316 -25.86 -1.31 -25.90
CA ILE A 316 -26.80 -0.20 -25.74
C ILE A 316 -28.01 -0.72 -24.99
N LEU A 317 -28.22 -0.22 -23.76
CA LEU A 317 -29.31 -0.59 -22.89
C LEU A 317 -30.17 0.65 -22.57
N LEU A 318 -31.43 0.62 -22.99
CA LEU A 318 -32.43 1.66 -22.68
C LEU A 318 -31.92 3.10 -22.91
N SER A 319 -31.22 3.31 -24.03
CA SER A 319 -30.45 4.53 -24.31
C SER A 319 -30.75 5.11 -25.69
N ARG A 320 -30.56 6.44 -25.83
CA ARG A 320 -30.71 7.17 -27.09
C ARG A 320 -29.33 7.47 -27.68
N VAL A 321 -28.90 6.68 -28.66
CA VAL A 321 -27.57 6.78 -29.27
C VAL A 321 -27.69 7.16 -30.75
N ARG A 322 -27.07 8.28 -31.16
CA ARG A 322 -26.92 8.63 -32.59
C ARG A 322 -25.54 8.22 -33.07
N ILE A 323 -25.44 7.19 -33.89
CA ILE A 323 -24.15 6.66 -34.36
C ILE A 323 -23.85 6.93 -35.84
N PHE A 324 -24.87 7.19 -36.65
CA PHE A 324 -24.72 7.46 -38.09
C PHE A 324 -24.81 8.96 -38.41
N PRO A 325 -23.94 9.50 -39.28
CA PRO A 325 -22.86 8.81 -39.99
C PRO A 325 -21.65 8.51 -39.09
N TRP A 326 -20.90 7.44 -39.39
CA TRP A 326 -19.60 7.13 -38.78
C TRP A 326 -18.47 7.30 -39.80
N LEU A 327 -17.23 7.36 -39.34
CA LEU A 327 -16.05 7.50 -40.21
C LEU A 327 -15.69 6.16 -40.87
N LEU A 328 -15.19 6.20 -42.10
CA LEU A 328 -14.71 5.01 -42.82
C LEU A 328 -13.21 4.74 -42.61
N ARG A 329 -12.50 5.65 -41.91
CA ARG A 329 -11.08 5.57 -41.54
C ARG A 329 -10.87 6.25 -40.19
N PRO A 330 -9.82 5.90 -39.43
CA PRO A 330 -9.43 6.65 -38.24
C PRO A 330 -9.23 8.14 -38.53
N ALA A 331 -9.63 9.00 -37.60
CA ALA A 331 -9.26 10.41 -37.58
C ALA A 331 -7.91 10.61 -36.87
N GLY A 332 -7.07 11.51 -37.39
CA GLY A 332 -5.97 12.12 -36.63
C GLY A 332 -4.63 11.39 -36.51
N MET A 333 -4.32 10.37 -37.32
CA MET A 333 -3.02 9.69 -37.23
C MET A 333 -1.89 10.44 -37.96
N ASN A 334 -0.98 11.06 -37.20
CA ASN A 334 0.43 11.16 -37.56
C ASN A 334 1.16 9.97 -36.94
N THR A 335 1.72 9.11 -37.78
CA THR A 335 2.58 8.00 -37.39
C THR A 335 3.99 8.54 -37.16
N ASP A 336 4.53 8.45 -35.95
CA ASP A 336 5.96 8.20 -35.64
C ASP A 336 6.25 8.48 -34.16
N ALA A 337 6.37 7.43 -33.35
CA ALA A 337 7.19 7.42 -32.14
C ALA A 337 7.48 5.95 -31.74
N PRO A 338 8.74 5.50 -31.73
CA PRO A 338 9.12 4.22 -31.16
C PRO A 338 9.17 4.31 -29.63
N MET A 339 8.62 3.32 -28.95
CA MET A 339 8.87 3.07 -27.52
C MET A 339 10.20 2.31 -27.43
N GLU A 340 11.22 2.93 -26.86
CA GLU A 340 12.48 2.26 -26.52
C GLU A 340 12.27 1.36 -25.30
N GLY A 341 12.74 0.12 -25.41
CA GLY A 341 12.73 -0.86 -24.34
C GLY A 341 13.98 -0.74 -23.49
N GLU A 342 13.79 -0.69 -22.18
CA GLU A 342 14.87 -0.81 -21.20
C GLU A 342 15.25 -2.28 -20.96
N GLN A 343 16.55 -2.51 -20.79
CA GLN A 343 17.13 -3.82 -20.52
C GLN A 343 17.03 -4.18 -19.03
N PRO A 344 16.91 -5.47 -18.69
CA PRO A 344 16.87 -5.92 -17.30
C PRO A 344 18.25 -5.83 -16.64
N MET A 345 18.29 -5.32 -15.41
CA MET A 345 19.45 -5.36 -14.53
C MET A 345 19.56 -6.75 -13.86
N GLU A 346 20.80 -7.26 -13.78
CA GLU A 346 21.14 -8.58 -13.25
C GLU A 346 20.85 -8.73 -11.75
N LYS A 347 20.35 -9.92 -11.38
CA LYS A 347 20.23 -10.41 -10.00
C LYS A 347 21.60 -10.51 -9.35
N ILE A 348 21.74 -9.95 -8.15
CA ILE A 348 22.82 -10.28 -7.21
C ILE A 348 22.38 -11.49 -6.40
N SER A 349 23.30 -12.43 -6.28
CA SER A 349 23.12 -13.77 -5.72
C SER A 349 23.08 -13.79 -4.19
N ASP A 350 22.16 -14.58 -3.68
CA ASP A 350 22.11 -15.35 -2.42
C ASP A 350 23.33 -15.18 -1.48
N ILE A 351 23.08 -14.54 -0.33
CA ILE A 351 23.91 -14.71 0.86
C ILE A 351 23.41 -15.98 1.56
N VAL A 352 24.27 -16.99 1.62
CA VAL A 352 24.07 -18.18 2.44
C VAL A 352 24.53 -17.83 3.85
N ILE A 353 23.58 -17.70 4.78
CA ILE A 353 23.90 -17.70 6.21
C ILE A 353 24.20 -19.15 6.60
N HIS A 354 25.41 -19.36 7.10
CA HIS A 354 25.76 -20.60 7.79
C HIS A 354 25.26 -20.46 9.23
N PRO A 355 24.31 -21.29 9.69
CA PRO A 355 24.05 -21.38 11.12
C PRO A 355 25.36 -21.82 11.80
N TYR A 356 25.88 -20.98 12.68
CA TYR A 356 26.97 -21.36 13.58
C TYR A 356 26.41 -22.41 14.55
N GLU A 357 26.57 -23.70 14.22
CA GLU A 357 26.43 -24.76 15.21
C GLU A 357 27.69 -24.79 16.08
N TYR A 358 27.59 -24.23 17.28
CA TYR A 358 28.53 -24.51 18.35
C TYR A 358 28.23 -25.90 18.93
N GLU A 359 28.88 -26.94 18.41
CA GLU A 359 29.09 -28.17 19.19
C GLU A 359 30.16 -27.90 20.24
N VAL A 360 29.74 -27.68 21.49
CA VAL A 360 30.65 -27.64 22.64
C VAL A 360 30.22 -28.67 23.67
N ASP A 361 31.19 -29.52 24.01
CA ASP A 361 31.14 -30.60 24.99
C ASP A 361 31.06 -30.00 26.40
N VAL A 362 29.86 -29.97 26.97
CA VAL A 362 29.64 -29.53 28.36
C VAL A 362 29.97 -30.71 29.27
N ALA A 363 31.19 -30.68 29.81
CA ALA A 363 31.65 -31.68 30.76
C ALA A 363 30.83 -31.61 32.07
N GLY A 364 29.82 -32.48 32.17
CA GLY A 364 29.06 -32.87 33.36
C GLY A 364 29.22 -32.02 34.62
N GLY A 365 28.37 -31.00 34.75
CA GLY A 365 28.22 -30.11 35.89
C GLY A 365 26.86 -29.41 35.85
N ASP A 366 26.50 -28.76 36.96
CA ASP A 366 25.30 -27.93 37.15
C ASP A 366 25.16 -26.88 36.03
N MET A 367 24.03 -26.89 35.31
CA MET A 367 23.79 -26.06 34.13
C MET A 367 23.62 -24.57 34.48
N ASP A 368 23.12 -24.27 35.68
CA ASP A 368 23.02 -22.92 36.22
C ASP A 368 23.35 -22.93 37.71
N PRO A 369 24.59 -22.61 38.11
CA PRO A 369 24.98 -22.61 39.52
C PRO A 369 24.25 -21.59 40.41
N MET A 370 23.47 -20.67 39.84
CA MET A 370 22.75 -19.62 40.57
C MET A 370 21.39 -20.08 41.06
N VAL A 371 20.77 -21.09 40.40
CA VAL A 371 19.42 -21.57 40.70
C VAL A 371 19.28 -23.07 40.47
N ASN A 372 18.29 -23.72 41.11
CA ASN A 372 17.88 -25.06 40.68
C ASN A 372 17.01 -24.91 39.43
N VAL A 373 17.33 -25.60 38.33
CA VAL A 373 16.76 -25.41 37.01
C VAL A 373 15.32 -25.93 36.94
N LYS A 374 14.43 -25.03 36.52
CA LYS A 374 13.03 -25.29 36.22
C LYS A 374 12.74 -24.77 34.83
N ILE A 375 12.12 -25.60 34.01
CA ILE A 375 11.69 -25.22 32.67
C ILE A 375 10.29 -24.61 32.74
N LYS A 376 10.12 -23.50 32.02
CA LYS A 376 8.85 -22.81 31.78
C LYS A 376 8.41 -23.11 30.35
N VAL A 377 7.21 -23.64 30.17
CA VAL A 377 6.51 -23.60 28.88
C VAL A 377 5.40 -22.57 28.98
N GLU A 378 5.52 -21.50 28.23
CA GLU A 378 4.56 -20.40 28.18
C GLU A 378 3.77 -20.51 26.90
N LEU A 379 2.45 -20.73 26.99
CA LEU A 379 1.60 -20.70 25.82
C LEU A 379 1.22 -19.25 25.54
N LEU A 380 1.59 -18.76 24.36
CA LEU A 380 1.37 -17.38 23.92
C LEU A 380 0.01 -17.23 23.22
N ARG A 381 -0.37 -18.22 22.42
CA ARG A 381 -1.67 -18.31 21.76
C ARG A 381 -2.01 -19.77 21.46
N ALA A 382 -3.28 -20.12 21.48
CA ALA A 382 -3.74 -21.45 21.11
C ALA A 382 -5.06 -21.34 20.36
N ARG A 383 -5.11 -21.81 19.12
CA ARG A 383 -6.24 -21.64 18.20
C ARG A 383 -6.72 -22.96 17.62
N SER A 384 -8.03 -23.16 17.51
CA SER A 384 -8.61 -24.32 16.80
C SER A 384 -8.93 -24.04 15.34
N PHE A 385 -8.62 -24.99 14.44
CA PHE A 385 -9.05 -24.94 13.05
C PHE A 385 -10.55 -25.24 12.92
N GLY A 386 -11.25 -24.51 12.04
CA GLY A 386 -12.68 -24.65 11.78
C GLY A 386 -13.58 -23.77 12.65
N GLY A 387 -13.01 -22.78 13.34
CA GLY A 387 -13.71 -21.90 14.27
C GLY A 387 -13.71 -22.41 15.70
N MET A 388 -14.77 -22.13 16.47
CA MET A 388 -14.84 -22.38 17.92
C MET A 388 -15.00 -23.87 18.28
N HIS A 389 -13.93 -24.65 18.16
CA HIS A 389 -13.90 -26.06 18.49
C HIS A 389 -13.11 -26.32 19.77
N GLU A 390 -13.63 -27.23 20.59
CA GLU A 390 -12.94 -27.73 21.78
C GLU A 390 -11.90 -28.79 21.39
N TYR A 391 -10.72 -28.72 22.02
CA TYR A 391 -9.65 -29.70 21.88
C TYR A 391 -8.90 -29.85 23.21
N ASN A 392 -8.30 -31.03 23.42
CA ASN A 392 -7.48 -31.27 24.60
C ASN A 392 -6.01 -31.10 24.26
N LEU A 393 -5.33 -30.25 25.03
CA LEU A 393 -3.89 -30.02 24.96
C LEU A 393 -3.22 -30.69 26.17
N SER A 394 -2.24 -31.53 25.90
CA SER A 394 -1.33 -32.08 26.90
C SER A 394 0.09 -31.62 26.61
N ILE A 395 0.79 -31.15 27.65
CA ILE A 395 2.18 -30.75 27.58
C ILE A 395 2.97 -31.58 28.57
N LYS A 396 3.98 -32.30 28.09
CA LYS A 396 4.90 -33.07 28.92
C LYS A 396 6.27 -32.42 28.90
N VAL A 397 6.78 -32.09 30.07
CA VAL A 397 8.16 -31.63 30.26
C VAL A 397 8.88 -32.68 31.09
N ASP A 398 9.93 -33.28 30.54
CA ASP A 398 10.69 -34.38 31.16
C ASP A 398 9.79 -35.52 31.71
N GLY A 399 8.76 -35.87 30.94
CA GLY A 399 7.80 -36.94 31.28
C GLY A 399 6.75 -36.57 32.32
N ARG A 400 6.73 -35.33 32.85
CA ARG A 400 5.63 -34.83 33.71
C ARG A 400 4.61 -34.08 32.88
N GLU A 401 3.35 -34.49 32.99
CA GLU A 401 2.25 -34.06 32.14
C GLU A 401 1.37 -33.01 32.81
N ASN A 402 1.01 -31.97 32.06
CA ASN A 402 -0.07 -31.05 32.36
C ASN A 402 -1.10 -31.11 31.22
N GLU A 403 -2.38 -31.13 31.57
CA GLU A 403 -3.48 -31.17 30.60
C GLU A 403 -4.38 -29.95 30.76
N SER A 404 -4.87 -29.42 29.64
CA SER A 404 -5.88 -28.38 29.56
C SER A 404 -6.87 -28.68 28.43
N THR A 405 -8.09 -28.19 28.58
CA THR A 405 -9.10 -28.20 27.51
C THR A 405 -9.30 -26.76 27.06
N LEU A 406 -9.08 -26.50 25.77
CA LEU A 406 -9.14 -25.17 25.18
C LEU A 406 -10.26 -25.13 24.13
N THR A 407 -10.74 -23.94 23.78
CA THR A 407 -11.80 -23.76 22.78
C THR A 407 -11.62 -22.48 22.01
N GLY A 408 -11.60 -22.56 20.68
CA GLY A 408 -11.45 -21.38 19.82
C GLY A 408 -10.03 -20.84 19.83
N ASP A 409 -9.92 -19.52 19.67
CA ASP A 409 -8.68 -18.75 19.73
C ASP A 409 -8.52 -18.09 21.11
N ILE A 410 -7.43 -18.41 21.80
CA ILE A 410 -7.15 -17.94 23.16
C ILE A 410 -5.72 -17.39 23.22
N LEU A 411 -5.60 -16.13 23.64
CA LEU A 411 -4.32 -15.48 23.93
C LEU A 411 -3.87 -15.78 25.37
N ALA A 412 -2.57 -16.03 25.54
CA ALA A 412 -1.90 -16.33 26.80
C ALA A 412 -2.66 -17.35 27.69
N PRO A 413 -3.02 -18.55 27.19
CA PRO A 413 -3.94 -19.44 27.90
C PRO A 413 -3.34 -20.00 29.21
N ALA A 414 -2.03 -20.23 29.27
CA ALA A 414 -1.38 -20.81 30.45
C ALA A 414 0.15 -20.70 30.43
N THR A 415 0.75 -20.81 31.61
CA THR A 415 2.19 -21.01 31.80
C THR A 415 2.40 -22.22 32.70
N PHE A 416 3.28 -23.14 32.30
CA PHE A 416 3.59 -24.37 33.02
C PHE A 416 5.04 -24.40 33.46
N TRP A 417 5.27 -24.70 34.74
CA TRP A 417 6.60 -24.82 35.32
C TRP A 417 6.89 -26.27 35.70
N GLN A 418 8.07 -26.75 35.34
CA GLN A 418 8.52 -28.10 35.65
C GLN A 418 9.97 -28.11 36.14
N ASP A 419 10.16 -28.65 37.33
CA ASP A 419 11.47 -28.94 37.93
C ASP A 419 12.19 -30.06 37.16
N VAL A 420 13.44 -29.83 36.77
CA VAL A 420 14.25 -30.79 35.99
C VAL A 420 15.57 -31.10 36.71
N ASP A 421 16.33 -32.05 36.17
CA ASP A 421 17.67 -32.36 36.70
C ASP A 421 18.66 -31.25 36.29
N ASP A 422 19.23 -30.55 37.27
CA ASP A 422 20.19 -29.45 37.07
C ASP A 422 21.43 -29.84 36.25
N GLY A 423 21.76 -31.14 36.16
CA GLY A 423 22.87 -31.63 35.32
C GLY A 423 22.48 -32.01 33.89
N LYS A 424 21.20 -31.87 33.51
CA LYS A 424 20.65 -32.33 32.23
C LYS A 424 20.48 -31.17 31.25
N ARG A 425 21.36 -31.12 30.25
CA ARG A 425 21.31 -30.12 29.17
C ARG A 425 20.08 -30.22 28.26
N TYR A 426 19.73 -31.43 27.83
CA TYR A 426 18.68 -31.65 26.85
C TYR A 426 17.40 -32.14 27.50
N ILE A 427 16.35 -31.31 27.51
CA ILE A 427 15.06 -31.59 28.12
C ILE A 427 14.02 -31.90 27.03
N PRO A 428 13.43 -33.10 27.00
CA PRO A 428 12.35 -33.40 26.07
C PRO A 428 11.07 -32.68 26.49
N VAL A 429 10.41 -32.03 25.51
CA VAL A 429 9.09 -31.42 25.65
C VAL A 429 8.16 -32.00 24.58
N GLU A 430 7.03 -32.56 24.99
CA GLU A 430 6.03 -33.11 24.06
C GLU A 430 4.72 -32.33 24.18
N PHE A 431 4.17 -31.91 23.06
CA PHE A 431 2.84 -31.33 22.94
C PHE A 431 1.92 -32.36 22.28
N ALA A 432 0.75 -32.57 22.86
CA ALA A 432 -0.24 -33.47 22.29
C ALA A 432 -1.60 -32.77 22.18
N VAL A 433 -2.15 -32.73 20.97
CA VAL A 433 -3.50 -32.22 20.69
C VAL A 433 -4.35 -33.34 20.14
N ASP A 434 -5.42 -33.71 20.85
CA ASP A 434 -6.36 -34.78 20.46
C ASP A 434 -5.67 -36.11 20.04
N GLY A 435 -4.49 -36.40 20.59
CA GLY A 435 -3.71 -37.61 20.34
C GLY A 435 -2.68 -37.51 19.20
N GLU A 436 -2.63 -36.39 18.46
CA GLU A 436 -1.47 -36.05 17.63
C GLU A 436 -0.36 -35.49 18.53
N ILE A 437 0.85 -36.03 18.43
CA ILE A 437 1.99 -35.68 19.30
C ILE A 437 3.07 -35.01 18.46
N LYS A 438 3.58 -33.89 18.96
CA LYS A 438 4.73 -33.13 18.48
C LYS A 438 5.78 -33.09 19.58
N SER A 439 7.04 -33.28 19.24
CA SER A 439 8.14 -33.42 20.20
C SER A 439 9.30 -32.51 19.83
N ILE A 440 9.80 -31.81 20.84
CA ILE A 440 11.00 -30.98 20.74
C ILE A 440 11.96 -31.31 21.88
N ILE A 441 13.22 -30.93 21.68
CA ILE A 441 14.29 -31.07 22.66
C ILE A 441 14.79 -29.66 22.95
N TYR A 442 14.57 -29.19 24.17
CA TYR A 442 15.06 -27.92 24.69
C TYR A 442 16.49 -28.07 25.20
N ASP A 443 17.38 -27.19 24.76
CA ASP A 443 18.77 -27.06 25.20
C ASP A 443 18.88 -25.98 26.27
N VAL A 444 18.99 -26.40 27.52
CA VAL A 444 19.13 -25.52 28.69
C VAL A 444 20.40 -24.66 28.61
N ALA A 445 21.41 -25.09 27.85
CA ALA A 445 22.64 -24.31 27.71
C ALA A 445 22.48 -23.11 26.79
N THR A 446 21.56 -23.15 25.82
CA THR A 446 21.50 -22.14 24.77
C THR A 446 20.10 -21.56 24.59
N GLY A 447 19.20 -21.79 25.54
CA GLY A 447 17.80 -21.34 25.47
C GLY A 447 16.99 -21.86 24.26
N ARG A 448 17.56 -22.70 23.40
CA ARG A 448 17.04 -23.05 22.08
C ARG A 448 16.44 -24.44 22.06
N TRP A 449 15.63 -24.74 21.05
CA TRP A 449 15.12 -26.09 20.85
C TRP A 449 15.17 -26.53 19.38
N LYS A 450 15.07 -27.85 19.19
CA LYS A 450 14.95 -28.51 17.87
C LYS A 450 13.96 -29.68 17.95
N GLY A 451 13.33 -30.02 16.84
CA GLY A 451 12.43 -31.19 16.75
C GLY A 451 11.35 -30.97 15.71
N ASP A 452 10.09 -31.18 16.11
CA ASP A 452 8.92 -30.80 15.32
C ASP A 452 8.78 -29.27 15.09
N ASP A 453 9.47 -28.47 15.91
CA ASP A 453 9.66 -27.02 15.77
C ASP A 453 11.15 -26.71 15.99
N TYR A 454 11.70 -25.77 15.23
CA TYR A 454 13.10 -25.34 15.31
C TYR A 454 13.30 -23.94 14.72
N LEU A 455 14.36 -23.26 15.17
CA LEU A 455 14.69 -21.92 14.68
C LEU A 455 14.84 -21.87 13.14
N GLY A 456 14.06 -21.00 12.51
CA GLY A 456 14.03 -20.82 11.05
C GLY A 456 13.19 -21.84 10.30
N ASP A 457 12.27 -22.54 10.98
CA ASP A 457 11.21 -23.28 10.30
C ASP A 457 10.18 -22.34 9.65
N GLY A 458 9.40 -22.88 8.71
CA GLY A 458 8.53 -22.06 7.86
C GLY A 458 7.16 -21.74 8.47
N ASP A 459 6.92 -22.13 9.72
CA ASP A 459 5.72 -21.80 10.48
C ASP A 459 5.98 -20.91 11.70
N GLY A 460 7.25 -20.73 12.09
CA GLY A 460 7.67 -19.76 13.09
C GLY A 460 8.24 -20.48 14.31
N TYR A 461 9.31 -19.93 14.87
CA TYR A 461 9.99 -20.51 16.01
C TYR A 461 9.15 -20.36 17.28
N GLY A 462 8.71 -21.51 17.82
CA GLY A 462 7.73 -21.54 18.90
C GLY A 462 6.29 -21.62 18.40
N HIS A 463 6.04 -22.20 17.23
CA HIS A 463 4.72 -22.41 16.66
C HIS A 463 4.54 -23.85 16.17
N LEU A 464 3.62 -24.59 16.80
CA LEU A 464 3.29 -25.96 16.41
C LEU A 464 1.90 -26.05 15.79
N LYS A 465 1.84 -26.56 14.55
CA LYS A 465 0.59 -26.90 13.85
C LYS A 465 0.21 -28.37 14.02
N PHE A 466 -1.05 -28.60 14.38
CA PHE A 466 -1.72 -29.89 14.46
C PHE A 466 -2.89 -29.95 13.48
N GLY A 467 -3.45 -31.13 13.24
CA GLY A 467 -4.60 -31.28 12.34
C GLY A 467 -5.87 -30.56 12.78
N ARG A 468 -5.96 -30.13 14.05
CA ARG A 468 -7.15 -29.49 14.64
C ARG A 468 -6.89 -28.17 15.37
N ALA A 469 -5.64 -27.85 15.65
CA ALA A 469 -5.27 -26.65 16.37
C ALA A 469 -3.86 -26.22 15.98
N GLU A 470 -3.51 -25.00 16.36
CA GLU A 470 -2.15 -24.48 16.29
C GLU A 470 -1.84 -23.75 17.60
N ILE A 471 -0.59 -23.87 18.04
CA ILE A 471 -0.15 -23.48 19.38
C ILE A 471 1.13 -22.67 19.23
N TRP A 472 1.08 -21.41 19.66
CA TRP A 472 2.27 -20.58 19.86
C TRP A 472 2.73 -20.68 21.30
N PHE A 473 4.02 -20.84 21.50
CA PHE A 473 4.63 -21.05 22.79
C PHE A 473 6.03 -20.45 22.84
N ASN A 474 6.50 -20.22 24.05
CA ASN A 474 7.91 -19.98 24.34
C ASN A 474 8.38 -21.00 25.40
N ILE A 475 9.64 -21.39 25.33
CA ILE A 475 10.28 -22.19 26.36
C ILE A 475 11.39 -21.37 27.00
N GLY A 476 11.29 -21.19 28.31
CA GLY A 476 12.33 -20.58 29.12
C GLY A 476 12.67 -21.44 30.32
N TYR A 477 13.41 -20.84 31.23
CA TYR A 477 13.75 -21.43 32.52
C TYR A 477 13.63 -20.37 33.62
N ASN A 478 13.91 -20.73 34.87
CA ASN A 478 13.87 -19.80 36.00
C ASN A 478 15.14 -18.96 36.06
N ASP A 479 15.29 -18.11 35.06
CA ASP A 479 16.36 -17.13 34.92
C ASP A 479 16.55 -16.24 36.17
N TYR A 480 17.80 -16.03 36.58
CA TYR A 480 18.16 -15.46 37.88
C TYR A 480 17.91 -13.95 37.95
N ASP A 481 18.30 -13.21 36.93
CA ASP A 481 18.12 -11.75 36.83
C ASP A 481 17.01 -11.33 35.86
N GLY A 482 16.50 -12.26 35.04
CA GLY A 482 15.25 -12.13 34.32
C GLY A 482 15.37 -11.38 33.00
N ASP A 483 16.51 -11.45 32.33
CA ASP A 483 16.70 -10.92 30.98
C ASP A 483 16.45 -11.93 29.86
N GLY A 484 16.36 -13.21 30.19
CA GLY A 484 16.06 -14.29 29.25
C GLY A 484 17.28 -15.02 28.72
N LEU A 485 18.51 -14.63 29.09
CA LEU A 485 19.76 -15.26 28.65
C LEU A 485 20.21 -16.34 29.61
N THR A 486 20.53 -17.53 29.10
CA THR A 486 21.02 -18.62 29.96
C THR A 486 22.35 -18.26 30.61
N TYR A 487 22.58 -18.77 31.83
CA TYR A 487 23.87 -18.65 32.50
C TYR A 487 25.06 -19.03 31.59
N TRP A 488 24.87 -20.06 30.75
CA TRP A 488 25.91 -20.50 29.83
C TRP A 488 26.13 -19.50 28.68
N GLU A 489 25.09 -18.94 28.08
CA GLU A 489 25.19 -17.88 27.07
C GLU A 489 25.95 -16.67 27.62
N GLU A 490 25.57 -16.19 28.79
CA GLU A 490 26.20 -15.03 29.38
C GLU A 490 27.68 -15.25 29.69
N VAL A 491 28.05 -16.39 30.28
CA VAL A 491 29.44 -16.65 30.68
C VAL A 491 30.31 -17.07 29.48
N SER A 492 29.72 -17.81 28.53
CA SER A 492 30.47 -18.55 27.51
C SER A 492 30.34 -17.98 26.10
N VAL A 493 29.23 -17.29 25.78
CA VAL A 493 28.95 -16.73 24.45
C VAL A 493 29.10 -15.21 24.45
N TYR A 494 28.27 -14.51 25.23
CA TYR A 494 28.16 -13.05 25.22
C TYR A 494 29.16 -12.37 26.17
N HIS A 495 29.71 -13.12 27.12
CA HIS A 495 30.61 -12.60 28.16
C HIS A 495 29.99 -11.44 28.97
N THR A 496 28.68 -11.51 29.19
CA THR A 496 27.88 -10.65 30.08
C THR A 496 27.92 -11.18 31.52
N ARG A 497 27.05 -10.71 32.40
CA ARG A 497 27.09 -11.03 33.84
C ARG A 497 25.76 -11.64 34.29
N PRO A 498 25.75 -12.91 34.76
CA PRO A 498 24.54 -13.62 35.21
C PRO A 498 23.85 -13.12 36.48
N ASP A 499 24.18 -11.92 36.91
CA ASP A 499 23.58 -11.24 38.05
C ASP A 499 23.17 -9.80 37.72
N VAL A 500 23.11 -9.47 36.43
CA VAL A 500 22.81 -8.15 35.87
C VAL A 500 21.89 -8.32 34.68
N ASN A 501 20.62 -7.97 34.89
CA ASN A 501 19.61 -7.97 33.84
C ASN A 501 20.02 -7.05 32.67
N ASP A 502 20.22 -7.66 31.51
CA ASP A 502 20.60 -7.03 30.24
C ASP A 502 19.41 -6.78 29.30
N ARG A 503 18.18 -7.08 29.72
CA ARG A 503 16.98 -6.96 28.91
C ARG A 503 16.80 -5.56 28.32
N GLY A 504 16.50 -5.50 27.03
CA GLY A 504 16.31 -4.26 26.28
C GLY A 504 17.61 -3.52 25.96
N LYS A 505 18.78 -4.10 26.23
CA LYS A 505 20.06 -3.52 25.79
C LYS A 505 20.29 -3.84 24.32
N ASP A 506 20.50 -2.77 23.57
CA ASP A 506 21.03 -2.77 22.20
C ASP A 506 22.54 -2.47 22.30
N TYR A 507 23.35 -3.52 22.18
CA TYR A 507 24.79 -3.45 22.46
C TYR A 507 25.61 -2.89 21.29
N ASP A 508 25.12 -3.01 20.06
CA ASP A 508 25.80 -2.56 18.83
C ASP A 508 25.15 -1.34 18.15
N GLY A 509 23.96 -0.94 18.59
CA GLY A 509 23.25 0.27 18.18
C GLY A 509 22.40 0.12 16.93
N ASP A 510 22.00 -1.11 16.56
CA ASP A 510 21.18 -1.36 15.37
C ASP A 510 19.66 -1.27 15.61
N GLY A 511 19.25 -1.19 16.88
CA GLY A 511 17.86 -1.04 17.33
C GLY A 511 17.19 -2.33 17.81
N LEU A 512 17.83 -3.49 17.68
CA LEU A 512 17.34 -4.76 18.22
C LEU A 512 17.91 -4.99 19.63
N PRO A 513 17.09 -5.47 20.58
CA PRO A 513 17.59 -5.79 21.92
C PRO A 513 18.12 -7.22 22.00
N ILE A 514 19.08 -7.44 22.91
CA ILE A 514 19.76 -8.73 23.09
C ILE A 514 18.83 -9.94 23.25
N GLU A 515 17.68 -9.82 23.93
CA GLU A 515 16.75 -10.95 24.10
C GLU A 515 16.05 -11.35 22.79
N TRP A 516 15.82 -10.40 21.88
CA TRP A 516 15.24 -10.65 20.56
C TRP A 516 16.29 -11.30 19.66
N GLU A 517 17.49 -10.72 19.67
CA GLU A 517 18.61 -11.21 18.89
C GLU A 517 18.99 -12.64 19.28
N ASP A 518 19.07 -12.93 20.57
CA ASP A 518 19.37 -14.27 21.08
C ASP A 518 18.32 -15.30 20.64
N LYS A 519 17.03 -14.96 20.80
CA LYS A 519 15.89 -15.81 20.44
C LYS A 519 15.92 -16.21 18.97
N TYR A 520 16.17 -15.26 18.08
CA TYR A 520 16.16 -15.47 16.62
C TYR A 520 17.53 -15.75 16.02
N GLY A 521 18.58 -15.79 16.85
CA GLY A 521 19.92 -16.18 16.44
C GLY A 521 20.71 -15.10 15.69
N PHE A 522 20.36 -13.83 15.89
CA PHE A 522 21.20 -12.67 15.54
C PHE A 522 22.37 -12.54 16.54
N ASP A 523 23.38 -11.71 16.22
CA ASP A 523 24.57 -11.51 17.08
C ASP A 523 24.47 -10.15 17.80
N PRO A 524 24.24 -10.12 19.13
CA PRO A 524 24.02 -8.88 19.89
C PRO A 524 25.15 -7.85 19.89
N PHE A 525 26.32 -8.22 19.35
CA PHE A 525 27.49 -7.35 19.31
C PHE A 525 27.93 -7.01 17.88
N THR A 526 27.17 -7.42 16.87
CA THR A 526 27.45 -7.18 15.46
C THR A 526 26.19 -6.72 14.74
N ALA A 527 26.11 -5.41 14.51
CA ALA A 527 24.94 -4.77 13.90
C ALA A 527 24.40 -5.54 12.70
N ASP A 528 23.14 -5.97 12.79
CA ASP A 528 22.45 -6.67 11.73
C ASP A 528 22.15 -5.72 10.57
N ASN A 529 21.92 -6.29 9.40
CA ASN A 529 21.32 -5.56 8.32
C ASN A 529 19.79 -5.57 8.49
N CYS A 530 19.28 -4.69 9.34
CA CYS A 530 17.85 -4.47 9.60
C CYS A 530 16.99 -4.06 8.38
N SER A 531 17.53 -4.14 7.15
CA SER A 531 16.78 -3.98 5.91
C SER A 531 16.49 -5.30 5.19
N VAL A 532 16.94 -6.43 5.76
CA VAL A 532 16.68 -7.77 5.21
C VAL A 532 15.30 -8.23 5.67
N ASP A 533 14.49 -8.60 4.69
CA ASP A 533 13.27 -9.40 4.84
C ASP A 533 13.67 -10.87 4.57
N TYR A 534 13.63 -11.69 5.62
CA TYR A 534 14.21 -13.04 5.62
C TYR A 534 13.26 -14.10 5.03
N ASP A 535 11.95 -13.87 5.10
CA ASP A 535 10.93 -14.84 4.67
C ASP A 535 10.09 -14.37 3.46
N GLY A 536 10.27 -13.12 3.04
CA GLY A 536 9.69 -12.50 1.87
C GLY A 536 8.27 -11.99 2.08
N ASP A 537 7.88 -11.64 3.30
CA ASP A 537 6.54 -11.14 3.62
C ASP A 537 6.40 -9.61 3.51
N GLY A 538 7.51 -8.89 3.39
CA GLY A 538 7.59 -7.44 3.29
C GLY A 538 8.10 -6.74 4.55
N LEU A 539 8.34 -7.44 5.65
CA LEU A 539 8.84 -6.88 6.90
C LEU A 539 10.34 -7.15 7.06
N ASN A 540 11.06 -6.16 7.58
CA ASN A 540 12.45 -6.33 7.98
C ASN A 540 12.59 -6.65 9.48
N SER A 541 13.78 -7.06 9.94
CA SER A 541 14.03 -7.41 11.35
C SER A 541 13.53 -6.40 12.39
N MET A 542 13.58 -5.09 12.08
CA MET A 542 13.12 -4.04 13.01
C MET A 542 11.60 -3.92 13.02
N GLU A 543 10.96 -4.12 11.87
CA GLU A 543 9.50 -4.15 11.75
C GLU A 543 8.94 -5.41 12.43
N GLU A 544 9.60 -6.56 12.25
CA GLU A 544 9.32 -7.80 12.98
C GLU A 544 9.40 -7.61 14.50
N TYR A 545 10.49 -7.00 14.98
CA TYR A 545 10.64 -6.71 16.40
C TYR A 545 9.56 -5.75 16.91
N TYR A 546 9.20 -4.72 16.12
CA TYR A 546 8.09 -3.83 16.46
C TYR A 546 6.75 -4.58 16.61
N MET A 547 6.61 -5.72 15.92
CA MET A 547 5.44 -6.59 15.94
C MET A 547 5.56 -7.79 16.90
N GLU A 548 6.57 -7.84 17.77
CA GLU A 548 6.79 -8.95 18.73
C GLU A 548 5.53 -9.28 19.55
N ASP A 549 4.80 -8.27 20.03
CA ASP A 549 3.59 -8.44 20.84
C ASP A 549 2.45 -9.12 20.07
N MET A 550 2.50 -9.10 18.74
CA MET A 550 1.59 -9.80 17.84
C MET A 550 2.13 -11.15 17.38
N LEU A 551 3.23 -11.63 17.97
CA LEU A 551 3.88 -12.91 17.67
C LEU A 551 4.52 -12.98 16.27
N SER A 552 5.04 -11.84 15.79
CA SER A 552 5.86 -11.77 14.58
C SER A 552 7.08 -12.70 14.67
N ASP A 553 7.47 -13.27 13.54
CA ASP A 553 8.67 -14.09 13.43
C ASP A 553 9.44 -13.78 12.15
N PRO A 554 10.72 -13.36 12.23
CA PRO A 554 11.52 -13.02 11.06
C PRO A 554 11.64 -14.12 9.99
N PHE A 555 11.35 -15.38 10.33
CA PHE A 555 11.48 -16.51 9.41
C PHE A 555 10.15 -17.12 8.98
N ALA A 556 9.01 -16.59 9.44
CA ALA A 556 7.70 -17.13 9.12
C ALA A 556 6.70 -16.08 8.67
N ARG A 557 6.30 -16.22 7.39
CA ARG A 557 5.52 -15.23 6.68
C ARG A 557 4.28 -14.80 7.43
N ASP A 558 4.21 -13.52 7.74
CA ASP A 558 3.12 -12.86 8.43
C ASP A 558 2.31 -11.94 7.50
N ILE A 559 1.06 -11.66 7.89
CA ILE A 559 0.25 -10.59 7.31
C ILE A 559 -0.48 -9.89 8.45
N PHE A 560 -0.16 -8.62 8.65
CA PHE A 560 -0.81 -7.77 9.65
C PHE A 560 -1.92 -6.94 9.01
N ILE A 561 -3.10 -6.98 9.61
CA ILE A 561 -4.28 -6.23 9.16
C ILE A 561 -4.85 -5.44 10.32
N GLU A 562 -5.05 -4.16 10.08
CA GLU A 562 -5.82 -3.29 10.96
C GLU A 562 -7.17 -3.02 10.30
N ALA A 563 -8.26 -3.19 11.04
CA ALA A 563 -9.60 -3.11 10.52
C ALA A 563 -10.46 -2.09 11.27
N ASP A 564 -10.76 -0.99 10.59
CA ASP A 564 -11.70 0.03 11.03
C ASP A 564 -13.09 -0.21 10.46
N TYR A 565 -14.11 0.17 11.22
CA TYR A 565 -15.49 -0.10 10.83
C TYR A 565 -16.47 1.00 11.16
N MET A 566 -17.41 1.23 10.24
CA MET A 566 -18.58 2.05 10.53
C MET A 566 -19.56 1.31 11.45
N PRO A 567 -20.42 2.03 12.20
CA PRO A 567 -21.39 1.45 13.11
C PRO A 567 -22.22 0.34 12.45
N GLY A 568 -22.20 -0.85 13.05
CA GLY A 568 -22.96 -2.02 12.58
C GLY A 568 -22.29 -2.86 11.49
N TYR A 569 -21.07 -2.51 11.06
CA TYR A 569 -20.32 -3.25 10.03
C TYR A 569 -19.09 -3.99 10.54
N ARG A 570 -18.87 -4.03 11.86
CA ARG A 570 -17.81 -4.84 12.48
C ARG A 570 -17.90 -6.29 11.99
N MET A 571 -16.77 -6.83 11.51
CA MET A 571 -16.70 -8.24 11.14
C MET A 571 -16.96 -9.15 12.34
N LYS A 572 -17.58 -10.29 12.06
CA LYS A 572 -17.80 -11.32 13.07
C LYS A 572 -16.58 -12.20 13.21
N GLU A 573 -16.38 -12.75 14.41
CA GLU A 573 -15.29 -13.67 14.71
C GLU A 573 -15.26 -14.87 13.77
N GLU A 574 -16.44 -15.42 13.42
CA GLU A 574 -16.50 -16.55 12.50
C GLU A 574 -16.00 -16.19 11.08
N SER A 575 -16.02 -14.93 10.68
CA SER A 575 -15.44 -14.50 9.41
C SER A 575 -13.92 -14.41 9.49
N ILE A 576 -13.39 -13.95 10.63
CA ILE A 576 -11.97 -13.80 10.93
C ILE A 576 -11.31 -15.19 11.02
N GLU A 577 -11.89 -16.11 11.79
CA GLU A 577 -11.38 -17.48 11.92
C GLU A 577 -11.30 -18.22 10.59
N MET A 578 -12.29 -18.01 9.71
CA MET A 578 -12.26 -18.61 8.38
C MET A 578 -11.08 -18.09 7.53
N LEU A 579 -10.66 -16.83 7.73
CA LEU A 579 -9.50 -16.25 7.05
C LEU A 579 -8.20 -16.83 7.62
N TYR A 580 -8.06 -16.88 8.94
CA TYR A 580 -6.93 -17.53 9.59
C TYR A 580 -6.74 -18.97 9.09
N ASP A 581 -7.83 -19.74 9.04
CA ASP A 581 -7.83 -21.10 8.50
C ASP A 581 -7.37 -21.19 7.03
N ALA A 582 -7.69 -20.20 6.20
CA ALA A 582 -7.30 -20.19 4.80
C ALA A 582 -5.80 -19.96 4.64
N PHE A 583 -5.23 -18.98 5.34
CA PHE A 583 -3.82 -18.61 5.24
C PHE A 583 -2.89 -19.59 5.98
N ALA A 584 -3.31 -20.10 7.15
CA ALA A 584 -2.52 -21.04 7.93
C ALA A 584 -2.21 -22.35 7.16
N ARG A 585 -3.12 -22.81 6.29
CA ARG A 585 -2.90 -23.96 5.38
C ARG A 585 -1.76 -23.75 4.39
N HIS A 586 -1.38 -22.51 4.16
CA HIS A 586 -0.32 -22.10 3.25
C HIS A 586 0.93 -21.59 3.97
N ASN A 587 1.06 -21.86 5.29
CA ASN A 587 2.15 -21.37 6.13
C ASN A 587 2.33 -19.85 6.01
N ILE A 588 1.21 -19.15 6.14
CA ILE A 588 1.16 -17.71 6.31
C ILE A 588 0.34 -17.48 7.57
N THR A 589 0.92 -16.82 8.55
CA THR A 589 0.21 -16.43 9.77
C THR A 589 -0.45 -15.09 9.49
N MET A 590 -1.72 -14.96 9.90
CA MET A 590 -2.50 -13.74 9.67
C MET A 590 -2.94 -13.18 11.01
N HIS A 591 -2.79 -11.87 11.15
CA HIS A 591 -3.12 -11.12 12.35
C HIS A 591 -4.12 -10.03 12.00
N ILE A 592 -5.37 -10.14 12.50
CA ILE A 592 -6.41 -9.14 12.26
C ILE A 592 -6.71 -8.42 13.57
N GLU A 593 -6.31 -7.16 13.65
CA GLU A 593 -6.69 -6.21 14.69
C GLU A 593 -7.99 -5.50 14.28
N MET A 594 -9.09 -5.78 14.96
CA MET A 594 -10.32 -4.98 14.83
C MET A 594 -10.22 -3.76 15.75
N ASP A 595 -9.67 -2.65 15.24
CA ASP A 595 -9.25 -1.47 16.02
C ASP A 595 -10.44 -0.60 16.45
N GLU A 596 -10.87 0.37 15.63
CA GLU A 596 -11.85 1.37 16.07
C GLU A 596 -13.10 1.56 15.18
N GLU A 597 -14.14 2.17 15.79
CA GLU A 597 -15.39 2.51 15.11
C GLU A 597 -15.32 3.93 14.52
N ILE A 598 -15.41 4.04 13.20
CA ILE A 598 -15.32 5.31 12.45
C ILE A 598 -16.68 5.94 12.15
N PRO A 599 -16.76 7.25 11.83
CA PRO A 599 -18.01 7.93 11.52
C PRO A 599 -18.77 7.31 10.34
N TYR A 600 -20.09 7.14 10.51
CA TYR A 600 -20.93 6.62 9.44
C TYR A 600 -21.01 7.59 8.25
N MET A 601 -20.73 7.09 7.05
CA MET A 601 -21.01 7.73 5.78
C MET A 601 -21.80 6.76 4.90
N GLU A 602 -22.90 7.23 4.30
CA GLU A 602 -23.68 6.38 3.40
C GLU A 602 -22.83 5.93 2.20
N ARG A 603 -21.99 6.81 1.65
CA ARG A 603 -21.11 6.48 0.53
C ARG A 603 -19.75 7.12 0.73
N VAL A 604 -18.71 6.31 0.55
CA VAL A 604 -17.30 6.70 0.67
C VAL A 604 -16.70 6.83 -0.73
N TYR A 605 -16.27 8.05 -1.07
CA TYR A 605 -15.49 8.34 -2.27
C TYR A 605 -13.99 8.29 -1.97
N TYR A 606 -13.17 8.44 -3.01
CA TYR A 606 -11.72 8.31 -2.86
C TYR A 606 -11.11 9.31 -1.87
N GLY A 607 -11.52 10.58 -1.95
CA GLY A 607 -11.08 11.60 -0.99
C GLY A 607 -11.48 11.26 0.45
N ASP A 608 -12.67 10.69 0.66
CA ASP A 608 -13.13 10.26 1.98
C ASP A 608 -12.29 9.10 2.52
N ALA A 609 -12.06 8.06 1.72
CA ALA A 609 -11.26 6.90 2.10
C ALA A 609 -9.82 7.30 2.49
N ARG A 610 -9.21 8.23 1.75
CA ARG A 610 -7.88 8.74 2.07
C ARG A 610 -7.85 9.58 3.35
N ASN A 611 -8.89 10.37 3.61
CA ASN A 611 -8.99 11.10 4.86
C ASN A 611 -9.17 10.14 6.04
N LEU A 612 -9.98 9.09 5.89
CA LEU A 612 -10.11 8.06 6.91
C LEU A 612 -8.78 7.35 7.19
N TYR A 613 -8.05 6.95 6.14
CA TYR A 613 -6.69 6.41 6.27
C TYR A 613 -5.75 7.38 7.02
N TRP A 614 -5.78 8.67 6.69
CA TRP A 614 -4.93 9.65 7.37
C TRP A 614 -5.31 9.86 8.85
N ASP A 615 -6.60 9.98 9.13
CA ASP A 615 -7.12 10.36 10.45
C ASP A 615 -7.13 9.17 11.43
N TYR A 616 -7.39 7.95 10.95
CA TYR A 616 -7.60 6.76 11.76
C TYR A 616 -6.47 5.73 11.64
N PHE A 617 -5.98 5.41 10.44
CA PHE A 617 -4.85 4.46 10.31
C PHE A 617 -3.49 5.09 10.67
N LEU A 618 -3.20 6.29 10.13
CA LEU A 618 -1.94 7.00 10.42
C LEU A 618 -2.02 7.92 11.65
N HIS A 619 -3.22 8.17 12.19
CA HIS A 619 -3.45 9.11 13.30
C HIS A 619 -2.78 10.49 13.13
N GLY A 620 -2.71 10.98 11.89
CA GLY A 620 -2.09 12.27 11.60
C GLY A 620 -0.56 12.31 11.72
N ASP A 621 0.13 11.17 11.71
CA ASP A 621 1.59 11.10 11.75
C ASP A 621 2.17 10.42 10.50
N VAL A 622 3.01 11.16 9.77
CA VAL A 622 3.70 10.65 8.58
C VAL A 622 4.81 9.64 8.91
N ASN A 623 5.16 9.50 10.19
CA ASN A 623 6.13 8.52 10.70
C ASN A 623 5.45 7.38 11.46
N ASN A 624 4.13 7.25 11.39
CA ASN A 624 3.42 6.16 12.06
C ASN A 624 3.89 4.80 11.48
N PRO A 625 4.44 3.89 12.31
CA PRO A 625 5.00 2.62 11.87
C PRO A 625 3.97 1.65 11.29
N ARG A 626 2.66 1.87 11.52
CA ARG A 626 1.60 1.12 10.83
C ARG A 626 1.78 1.22 9.30
N HIS A 627 2.26 2.36 8.79
CA HIS A 627 2.62 2.53 7.38
C HIS A 627 3.87 1.71 7.03
N GLY A 628 3.69 0.67 6.21
CA GLY A 628 4.76 -0.24 5.81
C GLY A 628 4.72 -1.59 6.50
N ILE A 629 3.92 -1.74 7.56
CA ILE A 629 3.73 -3.01 8.29
C ILE A 629 2.32 -3.57 8.06
N PHE A 630 1.29 -2.73 8.17
CA PHE A 630 -0.10 -3.17 8.14
C PHE A 630 -0.76 -2.98 6.77
N HIS A 631 -1.66 -3.91 6.44
CA HIS A 631 -2.73 -3.67 5.49
C HIS A 631 -3.93 -3.02 6.19
N TYR A 632 -4.46 -1.94 5.64
CA TYR A 632 -5.62 -1.25 6.22
C TYR A 632 -6.95 -1.75 5.62
N LEU A 633 -7.84 -2.29 6.45
CA LEU A 633 -9.18 -2.74 6.08
C LEU A 633 -10.25 -1.76 6.55
N LEU A 634 -10.93 -1.12 5.61
CA LEU A 634 -11.97 -0.14 5.86
C LEU A 634 -13.37 -0.72 5.58
N LEU A 635 -14.14 -0.98 6.63
CA LEU A 635 -15.50 -1.56 6.56
C LEU A 635 -16.58 -0.46 6.55
N VAL A 636 -17.15 -0.19 5.38
CA VAL A 636 -18.05 0.97 5.15
C VAL A 636 -19.42 0.55 4.62
N SER A 637 -20.38 1.47 4.60
CA SER A 637 -21.70 1.21 4.02
C SER A 637 -21.62 0.91 2.51
N TYR A 638 -21.33 1.91 1.68
CA TYR A 638 -21.10 1.75 0.24
C TYR A 638 -19.82 2.44 -0.21
N GLY A 639 -19.13 1.84 -1.20
CA GLY A 639 -18.01 2.49 -1.89
C GLY A 639 -18.44 3.41 -3.05
N SER A 640 -17.44 4.01 -3.70
CA SER A 640 -17.61 4.90 -4.86
C SER A 640 -18.15 4.21 -6.14
N SER A 641 -18.19 2.88 -6.15
CA SER A 641 -18.68 2.08 -7.26
C SER A 641 -19.73 1.07 -6.79
N ARG A 642 -20.47 0.46 -7.73
CA ARG A 642 -21.47 -0.58 -7.43
C ARG A 642 -20.84 -1.96 -7.28
N ARG A 643 -19.79 -2.04 -6.46
CA ARG A 643 -19.03 -3.27 -6.16
C ARG A 643 -18.99 -3.47 -4.65
N GLY A 644 -18.76 -4.72 -4.24
CA GLY A 644 -18.71 -5.06 -2.82
C GLY A 644 -17.38 -4.74 -2.15
N GLY A 645 -16.33 -4.44 -2.91
CA GLY A 645 -15.03 -3.97 -2.40
C GLY A 645 -14.18 -3.32 -3.50
N HIS A 646 -13.06 -2.71 -3.08
CA HIS A 646 -11.93 -2.33 -3.93
C HIS A 646 -10.72 -1.95 -3.06
N VAL A 647 -9.49 -2.19 -3.55
CA VAL A 647 -8.29 -1.57 -2.98
C VAL A 647 -8.20 -0.07 -3.28
N PHE A 648 -7.53 0.66 -2.38
CA PHE A 648 -7.17 2.05 -2.57
C PHE A 648 -5.72 2.34 -2.10
N VAL A 649 -5.21 3.54 -2.38
CA VAL A 649 -3.85 3.98 -2.00
C VAL A 649 -4.04 5.15 -1.04
N GLY A 650 -3.88 4.91 0.25
CA GLY A 650 -4.02 5.95 1.27
C GLY A 650 -2.89 6.98 1.21
N PHE A 651 -1.66 6.52 1.00
CA PHE A 651 -0.48 7.37 1.08
C PHE A 651 0.49 7.25 -0.09
N ASP A 652 1.11 6.09 -0.34
CA ASP A 652 2.10 5.92 -1.42
C ASP A 652 2.10 4.53 -2.06
N ASN A 653 1.61 3.52 -1.35
CA ASN A 653 1.51 2.14 -1.81
C ASN A 653 0.09 1.55 -1.75
N CYS A 654 -0.10 0.40 -2.42
CA CYS A 654 -1.35 -0.37 -2.42
C CYS A 654 -1.47 -1.25 -1.16
N ASP A 655 -1.69 -0.63 -0.02
CA ASP A 655 -1.80 -1.27 1.30
C ASP A 655 -3.24 -1.34 1.84
N SER A 656 -4.20 -0.69 1.17
CA SER A 656 -5.52 -0.44 1.74
C SER A 656 -6.65 -1.13 0.97
N VAL A 657 -7.61 -1.70 1.70
CA VAL A 657 -8.83 -2.34 1.22
C VAL A 657 -10.04 -1.58 1.73
N LEU A 658 -11.03 -1.31 0.87
CA LEU A 658 -12.35 -0.83 1.27
C LEU A 658 -13.40 -1.89 0.95
N LEU A 659 -14.16 -2.32 1.97
CA LEU A 659 -15.27 -3.25 1.84
C LEU A 659 -16.63 -2.55 1.99
N ALA A 660 -17.48 -2.66 0.98
CA ALA A 660 -18.83 -2.10 0.98
C ALA A 660 -19.81 -3.07 1.65
N CYS A 661 -19.84 -3.04 2.97
CA CYS A 661 -20.59 -3.93 3.84
C CYS A 661 -22.11 -3.90 3.62
N GLU A 662 -22.69 -2.74 3.33
CA GLU A 662 -24.13 -2.65 3.02
C GLU A 662 -24.46 -3.30 1.67
N TYR A 663 -23.57 -3.15 0.68
CA TYR A 663 -23.71 -3.88 -0.57
C TYR A 663 -23.74 -5.40 -0.31
N ILE A 664 -22.85 -5.93 0.53
CA ILE A 664 -22.88 -7.36 0.89
C ILE A 664 -24.21 -7.72 1.58
N ASN A 665 -24.67 -6.88 2.51
CA ASN A 665 -25.88 -7.09 3.30
C ASN A 665 -27.16 -7.13 2.43
N ASP A 666 -27.22 -6.31 1.38
CA ASP A 666 -28.32 -6.27 0.42
C ASP A 666 -28.48 -7.59 -0.36
N TRP A 667 -27.36 -8.24 -0.70
CA TRP A 667 -27.35 -9.44 -1.53
C TRP A 667 -27.26 -10.75 -0.74
N ARG A 668 -26.83 -10.71 0.53
CA ARG A 668 -26.58 -11.90 1.36
C ARG A 668 -27.28 -11.83 2.72
N LEU A 669 -27.84 -12.96 3.13
CA LEU A 669 -28.63 -13.13 4.34
C LEU A 669 -28.06 -14.26 5.21
N GLY A 670 -28.22 -14.15 6.53
CA GLY A 670 -27.86 -15.19 7.49
C GLY A 670 -26.38 -15.59 7.43
N GLU A 671 -26.09 -16.88 7.52
CA GLU A 671 -24.73 -17.43 7.48
C GLU A 671 -23.99 -17.12 6.16
N GLY A 672 -24.72 -17.01 5.05
CA GLY A 672 -24.12 -16.64 3.76
C GLY A 672 -23.54 -15.22 3.74
N ARG A 673 -23.93 -14.36 4.70
CA ARG A 673 -23.32 -13.04 4.90
C ARG A 673 -21.97 -13.13 5.60
N ILE A 674 -21.83 -14.02 6.58
CA ILE A 674 -20.57 -14.25 7.33
C ILE A 674 -19.49 -14.68 6.33
N VAL A 675 -19.80 -15.70 5.52
CA VAL A 675 -18.90 -16.16 4.45
C VAL A 675 -18.61 -15.03 3.44
N ALA A 676 -19.62 -14.24 3.08
CA ALA A 676 -19.42 -13.16 2.10
C ALA A 676 -18.46 -12.05 2.58
N TYR A 677 -18.46 -11.70 3.88
CA TYR A 677 -17.48 -10.74 4.42
C TYR A 677 -16.06 -11.30 4.31
N ALA A 678 -15.84 -12.53 4.78
CA ALA A 678 -14.53 -13.19 4.69
C ALA A 678 -14.06 -13.32 3.23
N THR A 679 -14.91 -13.84 2.35
CA THR A 679 -14.54 -14.12 0.94
C THR A 679 -14.22 -12.85 0.17
N LEU A 680 -14.96 -11.78 0.42
CA LEU A 680 -14.77 -10.55 -0.30
C LEU A 680 -13.65 -9.69 0.30
N PHE A 681 -13.40 -9.76 1.61
CA PHE A 681 -12.17 -9.22 2.17
C PHE A 681 -10.94 -9.95 1.58
N MET A 682 -10.92 -11.29 1.58
CA MET A 682 -9.85 -12.07 0.96
C MET A 682 -9.67 -11.72 -0.53
N HIS A 683 -10.75 -11.52 -1.28
CA HIS A 683 -10.66 -11.07 -2.68
C HIS A 683 -9.90 -9.75 -2.81
N GLU A 684 -10.24 -8.75 -2.00
CA GLU A 684 -9.60 -7.44 -2.10
C GLU A 684 -8.17 -7.45 -1.53
N LEU A 685 -7.91 -8.23 -0.48
CA LEU A 685 -6.57 -8.49 0.03
C LEU A 685 -5.67 -9.10 -1.06
N GLY A 686 -6.19 -9.98 -1.92
CA GLY A 686 -5.42 -10.53 -3.05
C GLY A 686 -4.83 -9.47 -3.99
N HIS A 687 -5.47 -8.30 -4.10
CA HIS A 687 -4.94 -7.17 -4.87
C HIS A 687 -3.78 -6.45 -4.15
N THR A 688 -3.81 -6.35 -2.82
CA THR A 688 -2.66 -5.83 -2.05
C THR A 688 -1.52 -6.85 -1.97
N LEU A 689 -1.74 -8.08 -2.43
CA LEU A 689 -0.75 -9.14 -2.58
C LEU A 689 -0.37 -9.39 -4.06
N GLY A 690 -0.62 -8.42 -4.94
CA GLY A 690 -0.12 -8.42 -6.32
C GLY A 690 -0.95 -9.16 -7.37
N ILE A 691 -2.13 -9.69 -7.05
CA ILE A 691 -3.01 -10.35 -8.02
C ILE A 691 -3.94 -9.35 -8.68
N PHE A 692 -3.86 -9.17 -10.01
CA PHE A 692 -4.72 -8.26 -10.77
C PHE A 692 -5.26 -8.90 -12.05
N GLU A 693 -6.15 -8.19 -12.75
CA GLU A 693 -6.71 -8.64 -14.05
C GLU A 693 -5.62 -8.91 -15.11
N ASP A 694 -4.51 -8.17 -15.07
CA ASP A 694 -3.35 -8.35 -15.95
C ASP A 694 -2.45 -9.53 -15.55
N THR A 695 -2.51 -9.99 -14.29
CA THR A 695 -1.86 -11.23 -13.83
C THR A 695 -2.49 -12.44 -14.52
N PHE A 696 -3.81 -12.55 -14.46
CA PHE A 696 -4.56 -13.61 -15.12
C PHE A 696 -5.96 -13.15 -15.52
N GLY A 697 -6.32 -13.33 -16.79
CA GLY A 697 -7.59 -12.83 -17.32
C GLY A 697 -8.86 -13.47 -16.78
N GLY A 698 -8.79 -14.35 -15.78
CA GLY A 698 -9.93 -14.84 -14.98
C GLY A 698 -10.21 -13.99 -13.73
N VAL A 699 -9.20 -13.30 -13.22
CA VAL A 699 -9.28 -12.32 -12.12
C VAL A 699 -10.16 -11.16 -12.56
N ASP A 700 -11.07 -10.70 -11.69
CA ASP A 700 -11.90 -9.50 -11.93
C ASP A 700 -12.72 -9.52 -13.24
N ASN A 701 -12.93 -10.72 -13.79
CA ASN A 701 -13.48 -10.80 -15.12
C ASN A 701 -15.00 -10.62 -15.07
N GLU A 702 -15.46 -9.44 -15.47
CA GLU A 702 -16.90 -9.11 -15.59
C GLU A 702 -17.75 -10.13 -16.37
N SER A 703 -17.14 -10.92 -17.27
CA SER A 703 -17.83 -11.99 -18.00
C SER A 703 -17.97 -13.31 -17.21
N CYS A 704 -17.54 -13.35 -15.96
CA CYS A 704 -17.71 -14.44 -14.99
C CYS A 704 -18.90 -14.24 -14.06
N ASN A 705 -19.68 -13.16 -14.20
CA ASN A 705 -20.81 -12.87 -13.31
C ASN A 705 -22.09 -13.66 -13.60
N ALA A 706 -22.27 -14.24 -14.79
CA ALA A 706 -23.49 -14.96 -15.14
C ALA A 706 -23.30 -16.10 -16.15
N PRO A 707 -24.12 -17.17 -16.10
CA PRO A 707 -23.97 -18.36 -16.95
C PRO A 707 -24.23 -18.14 -18.44
N TRP A 708 -24.79 -17.01 -18.86
CA TRP A 708 -24.90 -16.66 -20.29
C TRP A 708 -23.69 -15.90 -20.83
N LEU A 709 -22.73 -15.53 -19.98
CA LEU A 709 -21.50 -14.86 -20.36
C LEU A 709 -20.37 -15.88 -20.58
N LYS A 710 -19.45 -15.58 -21.50
CA LYS A 710 -18.40 -16.53 -21.91
C LYS A 710 -17.40 -16.85 -20.80
N GLY A 711 -17.03 -15.86 -19.99
CA GLY A 711 -16.06 -16.02 -18.89
C GLY A 711 -16.51 -17.05 -17.86
N TRP A 712 -17.80 -17.07 -17.54
CA TRP A 712 -18.41 -18.01 -16.58
C TRP A 712 -18.03 -19.47 -16.85
N TRP A 713 -18.01 -19.87 -18.11
CA TRP A 713 -17.65 -21.24 -18.53
C TRP A 713 -16.15 -21.39 -18.78
N LYS A 714 -15.51 -20.37 -19.36
CA LYS A 714 -14.08 -20.42 -19.68
C LYS A 714 -13.23 -20.58 -18.42
N TYR A 715 -13.57 -19.85 -17.36
CA TYR A 715 -12.86 -19.83 -16.07
C TYR A 715 -13.64 -20.59 -14.98
N ALA A 716 -14.44 -21.60 -15.37
CA ALA A 716 -15.19 -22.41 -14.42
C ALA A 716 -14.31 -23.25 -13.48
N ASN A 717 -13.11 -23.58 -13.95
CA ASN A 717 -12.12 -24.33 -13.16
C ASN A 717 -11.28 -23.41 -12.28
N TYR A 718 -11.27 -22.10 -12.52
CA TYR A 718 -10.58 -21.14 -11.68
C TYR A 718 -11.35 -20.93 -10.37
N ARG A 719 -11.14 -21.84 -9.42
CA ARG A 719 -11.78 -21.90 -8.10
C ARG A 719 -11.04 -20.99 -7.15
N SER A 720 -11.28 -19.70 -7.28
CA SER A 720 -10.66 -18.64 -6.49
C SER A 720 -11.66 -17.56 -6.15
N CYS A 721 -11.56 -16.96 -4.97
CA CYS A 721 -12.32 -15.77 -4.62
C CYS A 721 -12.03 -14.61 -5.59
N MET A 722 -10.86 -14.56 -6.24
CA MET A 722 -10.49 -13.56 -7.27
C MET A 722 -11.36 -13.62 -8.55
N ASN A 723 -12.12 -14.71 -8.73
CA ASN A 723 -13.06 -14.88 -9.82
C ASN A 723 -14.46 -14.46 -9.37
N TYR A 724 -15.09 -13.51 -10.07
CA TYR A 724 -16.45 -13.04 -9.73
C TYR A 724 -17.54 -14.12 -9.71
N ARG A 725 -17.28 -15.29 -10.32
CA ARG A 725 -18.17 -16.45 -10.16
C ARG A 725 -18.22 -16.97 -8.71
N TYR A 726 -17.16 -16.78 -7.94
CA TYR A 726 -16.94 -17.38 -6.62
C TYR A 726 -16.70 -16.35 -5.50
N ALA A 727 -16.46 -15.08 -5.82
CA ALA A 727 -16.07 -13.99 -4.90
C ALA A 727 -16.93 -13.79 -3.63
N PHE A 728 -18.16 -14.32 -3.58
CA PHE A 728 -19.06 -14.16 -2.42
C PHE A 728 -19.36 -15.47 -1.68
N GLN A 729 -18.70 -16.58 -2.03
CA GLN A 729 -19.09 -17.91 -1.52
C GLN A 729 -17.97 -18.95 -1.45
N LEU A 730 -16.80 -18.68 -2.04
CA LEU A 730 -15.61 -19.53 -1.92
C LEU A 730 -14.54 -18.74 -1.20
N LEU A 731 -14.15 -19.20 -0.01
CA LEU A 731 -13.06 -18.61 0.76
C LEU A 731 -11.79 -19.41 0.52
N ASP A 732 -11.19 -19.15 -0.64
CA ASP A 732 -9.89 -19.69 -0.99
C ASP A 732 -9.35 -18.96 -2.21
N TYR A 733 -8.04 -18.94 -2.35
CA TYR A 733 -7.41 -18.71 -3.64
C TYR A 733 -7.21 -20.04 -4.37
N SER A 734 -7.01 -20.00 -5.69
CA SER A 734 -6.73 -21.25 -6.41
C SER A 734 -5.27 -21.68 -6.26
N ASP A 735 -5.04 -22.97 -6.14
CA ASP A 735 -3.72 -23.62 -6.21
C ASP A 735 -3.34 -24.06 -7.64
N GLY A 736 -4.20 -23.81 -8.63
CA GLY A 736 -4.00 -24.21 -10.03
C GLY A 736 -4.24 -25.69 -10.33
N SER A 737 -4.74 -26.48 -9.38
CA SER A 737 -4.89 -27.93 -9.51
C SER A 737 -6.14 -28.37 -10.30
N HIS A 738 -7.07 -27.46 -10.60
CA HIS A 738 -8.38 -27.77 -11.21
C HIS A 738 -8.36 -27.79 -12.76
N GLY A 739 -7.17 -27.78 -13.37
CA GLY A 739 -6.97 -28.02 -14.80
C GLY A 739 -6.99 -26.75 -15.66
N ALA A 740 -7.60 -26.82 -16.85
CA ALA A 740 -7.44 -25.75 -17.86
C ALA A 740 -8.08 -24.41 -17.44
N ASN A 741 -7.34 -23.31 -17.64
CA ASN A 741 -7.70 -21.96 -17.20
C ASN A 741 -7.90 -21.84 -15.68
N ASP A 742 -7.17 -22.65 -14.90
CA ASP A 742 -7.02 -22.48 -13.46
C ASP A 742 -5.63 -21.89 -13.18
N PHE A 743 -5.59 -20.72 -12.57
CA PHE A 743 -4.34 -20.01 -12.26
C PHE A 743 -4.00 -20.26 -10.79
N ASN A 744 -2.74 -20.59 -10.50
CA ASN A 744 -2.27 -20.79 -9.13
C ASN A 744 -2.04 -19.42 -8.48
N ASP A 745 -3.07 -18.88 -7.86
CA ASP A 745 -3.02 -17.62 -7.11
C ASP A 745 -2.08 -17.74 -5.91
N TRP A 746 -2.22 -18.78 -5.08
CA TRP A 746 -1.41 -18.99 -3.87
C TRP A 746 0.09 -18.98 -4.18
N GLY A 747 0.50 -19.64 -5.27
CA GLY A 747 1.91 -19.67 -5.71
C GLY A 747 2.38 -18.41 -6.44
N ASN A 748 1.52 -17.40 -6.62
CA ASN A 748 1.86 -16.12 -7.26
C ASN A 748 1.50 -14.91 -6.38
N LEU A 749 1.16 -15.11 -5.11
CA LEU A 749 1.09 -14.02 -4.14
C LEU A 749 2.46 -13.38 -3.98
N LYS A 750 2.46 -12.05 -3.83
CA LYS A 750 3.61 -11.23 -3.48
C LYS A 750 3.28 -10.56 -2.17
N LEU A 751 3.76 -11.14 -1.07
CA LEU A 751 3.43 -10.65 0.27
C LEU A 751 4.03 -9.25 0.47
N ASP A 752 5.24 -9.02 -0.02
CA ASP A 752 5.93 -7.72 -0.09
C ASP A 752 5.28 -6.64 -1.00
N PHE A 753 4.20 -6.94 -1.73
CA PHE A 753 3.68 -6.00 -2.73
C PHE A 753 3.18 -4.67 -2.14
N PHE A 754 2.70 -4.67 -0.89
CA PHE A 754 2.16 -3.47 -0.25
C PHE A 754 3.24 -2.48 0.19
N THR A 755 4.51 -2.88 0.28
CA THR A 755 5.62 -1.99 0.68
C THR A 755 6.26 -1.31 -0.53
N ASP A 756 6.25 -1.96 -1.70
CA ASP A 756 6.73 -1.39 -2.97
C ASP A 756 5.82 -1.68 -4.17
N SER A 757 4.54 -1.33 -4.05
CA SER A 757 3.54 -1.60 -5.09
C SER A 757 3.86 -0.97 -6.46
N TYR A 758 3.67 -1.74 -7.53
CA TYR A 758 3.75 -1.26 -8.91
C TYR A 758 2.67 -1.91 -9.78
N TYR A 759 2.26 -1.20 -10.81
CA TYR A 759 1.16 -1.64 -11.67
C TYR A 759 1.65 -1.80 -13.11
N TYR A 760 1.12 -2.80 -13.81
CA TYR A 760 1.43 -3.07 -15.22
C TYR A 760 2.95 -3.27 -15.43
N PRO A 761 3.49 -4.46 -15.09
CA PRO A 761 4.93 -4.74 -15.23
C PRO A 761 5.41 -4.44 -16.66
N SER A 762 6.67 -3.99 -16.77
CA SER A 762 7.34 -3.83 -18.06
C SER A 762 7.33 -5.17 -18.79
N SER A 763 6.66 -5.19 -19.95
CA SER A 763 6.62 -6.33 -20.88
C SER A 763 7.96 -6.60 -21.53
#